data_AF-A0A1Q3JWV6-F1
#
_entry.id   AF-A0A1Q3JWV6-F1
#
_cell.length_a   1.000
_cell.length_b   1.000
_cell.length_c   1.000
_cell.angle_alpha   90.00
_cell.angle_beta   90.00
_cell.angle_gamma   90.00
#
_symmetry.space_group_name_H-M   'P 1'
#
loop_
_entity.id
_entity.type
_entity.pdbx_description
1 polymer ?
#
loop_
_entity_poly.entity_id
_entity_poly.type
_entity_poly.pdbx_seq_one_letter_code
_entity_poly.pdbx_strand_id
1 'polypeptide(L)'
;MNKIAERDVRNAKGMRPVANPISQDENLQSVFLDPDLSDLESGARLRGAILEYSGREVSGWIVDTRSLTASVSLSLFVGSHAIEETRTDRAAPAAIGSKKTIGRPGFHIDLATVGARRRLARALKHTLAARGQPQIYLRVSLDDGEFFEIPLFDSIAPDELVVALGFSSDDCTDLLIPNNNKTVTAAPDTTGKQVRHVCFYLPQFHSFAENDRWWGPGFSEWTNIARMRPQFPAHQSPWLPADLGFYDVRLKETRRQQAELARRYGIHGFCYYVYWFQGRRLLERPLELLLEDGEPDIPFCICWANENWSRRWDGSDAEVLLGQNHSLDDDVRFIDDMAELLLDERYIAVDGRKIILIYRPSLLPDRQRLFETWRARAKELGIGEILICNAMTFGEFDPRDLNCDAAVEFPPHTVLTMEQSLSEIGAPASFTGKVYDYVDAVRSSLGKTYDFPYFPAVMPRWDNTPRKGSRAHIFNRSSPEAFEVWLRDAAGRARRGQFAEPIVFINSWNEWAEGAHLEPDSRYGRAFLEAVRRVSSSEPISTQVRSNPDLLDCLSRQELEQAVKEAATHVQLLATLHRSEMVYSGLQHARNGIPLEARGASENPPESLLVIENINSQTSERVVVDPRSTVLVRGWVCAGGTFEATKHRIAFLLLLSVTAEKQDHNGYCLVVDWHERFDVKNYMQAKSRDCYFGFQLSFFVRDIPDGEYQIAILEVGEGSRALVRSNHSIIVRR
;
A
#
# COMPACT_ATOMS: atom_id res chain seq x y z
N MET A 1 56.09 -24.18 -0.75
CA MET A 1 57.01 -23.08 -0.35
C MET A 1 56.25 -21.78 -0.44
N ASN A 2 56.32 -20.98 0.63
CA ASN A 2 55.87 -19.58 0.79
C ASN A 2 54.34 -19.34 0.78
N LYS A 3 53.65 -19.23 1.94
CA LYS A 3 53.63 -18.13 2.95
C LYS A 3 53.31 -16.75 2.37
N ILE A 4 52.09 -16.28 2.61
CA ILE A 4 51.82 -14.88 2.97
C ILE A 4 50.82 -14.92 4.15
N ALA A 5 51.31 -14.48 5.30
CA ALA A 5 50.57 -14.26 6.53
C ALA A 5 50.80 -12.81 6.95
N GLU A 6 49.71 -12.15 7.35
CA GLU A 6 49.56 -11.16 8.41
C GLU A 6 50.42 -9.87 8.52
N ARG A 7 49.69 -8.84 9.03
CA ARG A 7 50.09 -7.61 9.79
C ARG A 7 50.28 -6.31 9.00
N ASP A 8 49.85 -5.14 9.49
CA ASP A 8 49.75 -4.70 10.90
C ASP A 8 48.60 -3.73 11.22
N VAL A 9 47.99 -3.99 12.37
CA VAL A 9 47.27 -3.04 13.23
C VAL A 9 48.31 -2.18 13.93
N ARG A 10 48.25 -0.85 13.78
CA ARG A 10 48.99 0.07 14.67
C ARG A 10 48.07 0.63 15.74
N ASN A 11 48.30 0.08 16.94
CA ASN A 11 47.92 0.55 18.26
C ASN A 11 47.93 2.08 18.43
N ALA A 12 46.86 2.60 19.01
CA ALA A 12 46.90 3.72 19.95
C ALA A 12 46.54 3.20 21.35
N LYS A 13 47.47 2.49 21.97
CA LYS A 13 47.49 2.32 23.44
C LYS A 13 48.27 3.49 24.00
N GLY A 14 47.61 4.38 24.73
CA GLY A 14 48.32 5.35 25.57
C GLY A 14 47.70 6.73 25.74
N MET A 15 46.38 6.88 25.86
CA MET A 15 45.78 8.01 26.57
C MET A 15 44.49 7.53 27.26
N ARG A 16 44.53 7.42 28.59
CA ARG A 16 43.33 7.63 29.42
C ARG A 16 43.36 9.11 29.82
N PRO A 17 42.21 9.78 29.83
CA PRO A 17 41.76 10.37 31.08
C PRO A 17 40.27 10.09 31.38
N VAL A 18 40.07 9.53 32.58
CA VAL A 18 39.01 9.79 33.57
C VAL A 18 37.58 10.02 33.08
N ALA A 19 36.76 8.97 33.17
CA ALA A 19 35.61 8.91 34.09
C ALA A 19 35.18 7.44 34.24
N ASN A 20 35.04 6.96 35.47
CA ASN A 20 34.57 5.62 35.84
C ASN A 20 33.96 5.77 37.25
N PRO A 21 33.03 4.91 37.68
CA PRO A 21 31.72 4.54 37.13
C PRO A 21 30.58 5.16 37.97
N ILE A 22 29.38 5.38 37.42
CA ILE A 22 28.19 5.64 38.26
C ILE A 22 27.50 4.30 38.52
N SER A 23 27.45 3.92 39.80
CA SER A 23 26.63 2.83 40.31
C SER A 23 25.15 3.12 40.08
N GLN A 24 24.39 2.08 39.74
CA GLN A 24 22.93 2.11 39.74
C GLN A 24 22.41 2.69 41.06
N ASP A 25 21.35 3.50 40.96
CA ASP A 25 20.69 4.28 42.02
C ASP A 25 21.27 5.68 42.28
N GLU A 26 21.01 6.64 41.38
CA GLU A 26 20.62 8.04 41.67
C GLU A 26 20.39 8.85 40.38
N ASN A 27 19.17 9.40 40.21
CA ASN A 27 18.71 10.42 39.24
C ASN A 27 19.24 10.45 37.78
N LEU A 28 18.35 10.12 36.83
CA LEU A 28 18.47 10.18 35.35
C LEU A 28 18.52 11.61 34.74
N GLN A 29 19.28 12.54 35.32
CA GLN A 29 19.49 13.85 34.71
C GLN A 29 20.98 14.10 34.51
N SER A 30 21.37 14.24 33.22
CA SER A 30 22.62 14.77 32.65
C SER A 30 23.84 13.84 32.49
N VAL A 31 24.18 13.54 31.22
CA VAL A 31 25.51 13.06 30.81
C VAL A 31 26.37 14.30 30.58
N PHE A 32 27.28 14.63 31.51
CA PHE A 32 28.04 15.89 31.47
C PHE A 32 29.47 15.70 30.93
N LEU A 33 29.85 16.55 29.96
CA LEU A 33 31.20 17.09 29.89
C LEU A 33 31.39 17.98 31.12
N ASP A 34 32.61 18.10 31.66
CA ASP A 34 32.90 18.91 32.85
C ASP A 34 32.23 20.31 32.74
N PRO A 35 31.18 20.60 33.55
CA PRO A 35 30.39 21.82 33.40
C PRO A 35 31.08 23.03 34.05
N ASP A 36 32.21 22.81 34.73
CA ASP A 36 32.92 23.85 35.44
C ASP A 36 33.79 24.70 34.49
N LEU A 37 33.52 25.99 34.47
CA LEU A 37 34.26 27.01 33.72
C LEU A 37 35.14 27.88 34.62
N SER A 38 35.28 27.52 35.91
CA SER A 38 36.12 28.22 36.88
C SER A 38 37.62 27.93 36.67
N ASP A 39 37.96 26.78 36.09
CA ASP A 39 39.33 26.39 35.73
C ASP A 39 39.43 25.98 34.25
N LEU A 40 39.86 26.94 33.42
CA LEU A 40 40.04 26.77 31.98
C LEU A 40 41.47 26.36 31.60
N GLU A 41 42.41 26.35 32.55
CA GLU A 41 43.83 26.11 32.29
C GLU A 41 44.27 24.68 32.62
N SER A 42 43.67 24.05 33.64
CA SER A 42 43.97 22.67 34.03
C SER A 42 42.95 21.64 33.50
N GLY A 43 41.88 22.13 32.87
CA GLY A 43 40.72 21.35 32.44
C GLY A 43 40.84 20.61 31.09
N ALA A 44 39.87 19.73 30.81
CA ALA A 44 39.71 19.13 29.48
C ALA A 44 39.37 20.17 28.40
N ARG A 45 39.78 19.87 27.16
CA ARG A 45 39.67 20.78 26.01
C ARG A 45 38.23 21.19 25.68
N LEU A 46 37.29 20.25 25.78
CA LEU A 46 35.87 20.53 25.60
C LEU A 46 35.18 20.66 26.96
N ARG A 47 34.31 21.67 27.06
CA ARG A 47 33.45 21.96 28.22
C ARG A 47 32.03 22.12 27.74
N GLY A 48 31.07 21.56 28.44
CA GLY A 48 29.69 21.67 27.97
C GLY A 48 28.66 20.93 28.81
N ALA A 49 27.41 21.21 28.52
CA ALA A 49 26.27 20.56 29.11
C ALA A 49 25.27 20.20 28.04
N ILE A 50 24.68 19.00 28.13
CA ILE A 50 23.37 18.75 27.52
C ILE A 50 22.33 19.24 28.53
N LEU A 51 21.55 20.25 28.14
CA LEU A 51 20.59 20.92 29.00
C LEU A 51 19.19 20.35 28.84
N GLU A 52 18.83 19.97 27.62
CA GLU A 52 17.51 19.44 27.30
C GLU A 52 17.64 18.26 26.33
N TYR A 53 16.94 17.19 26.68
CA TYR A 53 16.63 16.06 25.81
C TYR A 53 15.12 15.80 25.91
N SER A 54 14.28 16.74 25.47
CA SER A 54 12.83 16.60 25.57
C SER A 54 12.24 16.30 24.19
N GLY A 55 11.56 15.15 24.08
CA GLY A 55 10.50 14.83 23.11
C GLY A 55 10.69 15.01 21.59
N ARG A 56 11.83 15.55 21.11
CA ARG A 56 12.22 15.86 19.70
C ARG A 56 13.39 16.87 19.63
N GLU A 57 13.90 17.37 20.75
CA GLU A 57 14.94 18.41 20.76
C GLU A 57 16.14 17.96 21.60
N VAL A 58 17.35 18.24 21.10
CA VAL A 58 18.60 18.11 21.86
C VAL A 58 19.23 19.49 21.92
N SER A 59 19.35 20.04 23.12
CA SER A 59 19.97 21.35 23.31
C SER A 59 20.98 21.35 24.45
N GLY A 60 21.93 22.26 24.36
CA GLY A 60 23.05 22.33 25.29
C GLY A 60 23.94 23.51 25.01
N TRP A 61 25.10 23.51 25.66
CA TRP A 61 26.18 24.44 25.34
C TRP A 61 27.50 23.69 25.32
N ILE A 62 28.38 24.02 24.38
CA ILE A 62 29.72 23.44 24.26
C ILE A 62 30.72 24.55 23.90
N VAL A 63 31.92 24.48 24.50
CA VAL A 63 33.03 25.42 24.30
C VAL A 63 34.35 24.66 24.13
N ASP A 64 35.18 25.09 23.17
CA ASP A 64 36.61 24.74 23.13
C ASP A 64 37.40 25.71 24.03
N THR A 65 38.04 25.20 25.08
CA THR A 65 38.81 26.01 26.03
C THR A 65 40.02 26.70 25.39
N ARG A 66 40.47 26.22 24.22
CA ARG A 66 41.52 26.88 23.42
C ARG A 66 41.01 28.08 22.62
N SER A 67 39.70 28.16 22.37
CA SER A 67 39.07 29.22 21.58
C SER A 67 37.64 29.51 22.07
N LEU A 68 37.53 30.21 23.20
CA LEU A 68 36.27 30.48 23.91
C LEU A 68 35.24 31.29 23.11
N THR A 69 35.66 31.93 22.02
CA THR A 69 34.81 32.73 21.13
C THR A 69 34.47 32.05 19.82
N ALA A 70 35.12 30.92 19.49
CA ALA A 70 34.85 30.19 18.26
C ALA A 70 33.55 29.38 18.34
N SER A 71 32.93 29.21 17.17
CA SER A 71 31.79 28.31 17.01
C SER A 71 32.30 26.89 16.79
N VAL A 72 31.57 25.91 17.31
CA VAL A 72 31.89 24.49 17.19
C VAL A 72 30.78 23.81 16.38
N SER A 73 31.14 22.85 15.52
CA SER A 73 30.15 22.07 14.75
C SER A 73 29.73 20.82 15.50
N LEU A 74 28.45 20.49 15.49
CA LEU A 74 27.89 19.33 16.16
C LEU A 74 27.02 18.52 15.21
N SER A 75 27.19 17.21 15.20
CA SER A 75 26.40 16.29 14.38
C SER A 75 25.85 15.18 15.27
N LEU A 76 24.53 14.99 15.29
CA LEU A 76 23.87 13.89 16.03
C LEU A 76 23.93 12.61 15.19
N PHE A 77 24.36 11.49 15.79
CA PHE A 77 24.44 10.20 15.15
C PHE A 77 23.54 9.16 15.80
N VAL A 78 22.96 8.29 14.97
CA VAL A 78 22.33 7.03 15.36
C VAL A 78 23.05 5.90 14.63
N GLY A 79 23.72 5.03 15.38
CA GLY A 79 24.67 4.08 14.81
C GLY A 79 25.75 4.79 14.00
N SER A 80 25.92 4.45 12.72
CA SER A 80 26.90 5.09 11.82
C SER A 80 26.34 6.25 10.99
N HIS A 81 25.09 6.68 11.22
CA HIS A 81 24.40 7.65 10.35
C HIS A 81 24.18 8.99 11.06
N ALA A 82 24.56 10.09 10.37
CA ALA A 82 24.30 11.44 10.83
C ALA A 82 22.82 11.81 10.60
N ILE A 83 22.16 12.27 11.67
CA ILE A 83 20.75 12.64 11.67
C ILE A 83 20.56 14.12 11.37
N GLU A 84 21.33 14.98 12.04
CA GLU A 84 21.23 16.43 11.92
C GLU A 84 22.57 17.06 12.30
N GLU A 85 22.88 18.20 11.69
CA GLU A 85 24.09 18.97 11.96
C GLU A 85 23.73 20.40 12.37
N THR A 86 24.45 20.95 13.33
CA THR A 86 24.27 22.31 13.85
C THR A 86 25.61 22.92 14.24
N ARG A 87 25.59 24.20 14.61
CA ARG A 87 26.76 24.92 15.15
C ARG A 87 26.38 25.66 16.43
N THR A 88 27.36 25.94 17.28
CA THR A 88 27.13 26.81 18.43
C THR A 88 26.93 28.25 17.96
N ASP A 89 25.72 28.77 18.13
CA ASP A 89 25.33 30.12 17.72
C ASP A 89 24.35 30.79 18.71
N ARG A 90 24.01 30.14 19.82
CA ARG A 90 23.08 30.64 20.84
C ARG A 90 23.78 31.08 22.12
N ALA A 91 23.16 31.98 22.85
CA ALA A 91 23.60 32.27 24.22
C ALA A 91 23.29 31.07 25.12
N ALA A 92 24.16 30.76 26.08
CA ALA A 92 23.88 29.76 27.10
C ALA A 92 22.88 30.28 28.15
N PRO A 93 22.24 29.39 28.94
CA PRO A 93 21.48 29.81 30.12
C PRO A 93 22.36 30.60 31.09
N ALA A 94 21.75 31.54 31.82
CA ALA A 94 22.41 32.59 32.61
C ALA A 94 23.31 32.13 33.79
N ALA A 95 23.63 30.84 33.90
CA ALA A 95 24.45 30.26 34.96
C ALA A 95 25.95 30.10 34.59
N ILE A 96 26.36 30.44 33.37
CA ILE A 96 27.77 30.36 32.95
C ILE A 96 28.55 31.59 33.45
N GLY A 97 29.13 31.47 34.65
CA GLY A 97 29.91 32.51 35.30
C GLY A 97 31.42 32.38 35.04
N SER A 98 32.02 33.35 34.35
CA SER A 98 33.33 33.94 34.70
C SER A 98 33.60 35.21 33.87
N LYS A 99 34.52 36.07 34.34
CA LYS A 99 34.83 37.42 33.83
C LYS A 99 35.54 37.47 32.45
N LYS A 100 35.47 36.42 31.62
CA LYS A 100 36.05 36.37 30.26
C LYS A 100 34.93 36.36 29.20
N THR A 101 35.15 37.02 28.06
CA THR A 101 34.19 37.05 26.95
C THR A 101 34.09 35.67 26.29
N ILE A 102 33.05 34.92 26.62
CA ILE A 102 32.66 33.68 25.93
C ILE A 102 31.79 34.07 24.73
N GLY A 103 31.93 33.36 23.61
CA GLY A 103 31.12 33.55 22.39
C GLY A 103 29.65 33.17 22.58
N ARG A 104 29.06 32.50 21.57
CA ARG A 104 27.69 31.98 21.62
C ARG A 104 27.73 30.44 21.71
N PRO A 105 27.96 29.87 22.90
CA PRO A 105 28.30 28.45 23.06
C PRO A 105 27.08 27.52 23.01
N GLY A 106 25.87 28.06 23.02
CA GLY A 106 24.63 27.29 22.98
C GLY A 106 24.39 26.68 21.59
N PHE A 107 23.86 25.46 21.57
CA PHE A 107 23.40 24.78 20.37
C PHE A 107 22.00 24.20 20.59
N HIS A 108 21.35 23.89 19.47
CA HIS A 108 20.04 23.28 19.45
C HIS A 108 19.89 22.43 18.18
N ILE A 109 19.38 21.22 18.35
CA ILE A 109 19.10 20.25 17.30
C ILE A 109 17.61 19.92 17.38
N ASP A 110 16.90 20.25 16.31
CA ASP A 110 15.46 19.99 16.17
C ASP A 110 15.21 18.75 15.31
N LEU A 111 14.75 17.67 15.95
CA LEU A 111 14.39 16.41 15.30
C LEU A 111 12.94 16.41 14.79
N ALA A 112 12.18 17.50 14.99
CA ALA A 112 10.83 17.64 14.44
C ALA A 112 10.83 18.02 12.95
N THR A 113 11.96 18.46 12.39
CA THR A 113 12.05 18.84 10.97
C THR A 113 11.86 17.64 10.04
N VAL A 114 11.27 17.88 8.86
CA VAL A 114 11.03 16.82 7.84
C VAL A 114 12.35 16.17 7.39
N GLY A 115 13.43 16.97 7.29
CA GLY A 115 14.76 16.48 6.93
C GLY A 115 15.38 15.57 7.98
N ALA A 116 15.38 16.01 9.25
CA ALA A 116 15.88 15.23 10.38
C ALA A 116 15.13 13.90 10.53
N ARG A 117 13.79 13.93 10.43
CA ARG A 117 12.95 12.72 10.51
C ARG A 117 13.26 11.70 9.42
N ARG A 118 13.49 12.14 8.18
CA ARG A 118 13.86 11.24 7.07
C ARG A 118 15.24 10.61 7.31
N ARG A 119 16.22 11.39 7.77
CA ARG A 119 17.55 10.86 8.12
C ARG A 119 17.49 9.91 9.30
N LEU A 120 16.70 10.25 10.32
CA LEU A 120 16.43 9.39 11.46
C LEU A 120 15.80 8.06 11.04
N ALA A 121 14.72 8.09 10.26
CA ALA A 121 14.08 6.88 9.72
C ALA A 121 15.06 5.97 8.98
N ARG A 122 15.92 6.55 8.12
CA ARG A 122 16.97 5.81 7.41
C ARG A 122 17.99 5.21 8.38
N ALA A 123 18.46 5.99 9.35
CA ALA A 123 19.42 5.54 10.35
C ALA A 123 18.85 4.40 11.21
N LEU A 124 17.60 4.54 11.67
CA LEU A 124 16.86 3.49 12.39
C LEU A 124 16.80 2.21 11.56
N LYS A 125 16.40 2.30 10.29
CA LYS A 125 16.31 1.14 9.39
C LYS A 125 17.64 0.37 9.29
N HIS A 126 18.76 1.08 9.09
CA HIS A 126 20.07 0.44 9.02
C HIS A 126 20.52 -0.14 10.35
N THR A 127 20.24 0.58 11.43
CA THR A 127 20.65 0.22 12.77
C THR A 127 19.89 -0.99 13.29
N LEU A 128 18.58 -1.08 13.05
CA LEU A 128 17.73 -2.23 13.36
C LEU A 128 18.08 -3.46 12.51
N ALA A 129 18.57 -3.26 11.28
CA ALA A 129 19.00 -4.36 10.41
C ALA A 129 20.41 -4.89 10.73
N ALA A 130 21.23 -4.11 11.43
CA ALA A 130 22.60 -4.49 11.79
C ALA A 130 22.64 -5.38 13.04
N ARG A 131 23.53 -6.37 13.07
CA ARG A 131 23.80 -7.17 14.29
C ARG A 131 24.72 -6.39 15.22
N GLY A 132 24.14 -5.55 16.09
CA GLY A 132 24.87 -4.81 17.12
C GLY A 132 23.90 -4.10 18.08
N GLN A 133 24.38 -3.75 19.27
CA GLN A 133 23.62 -2.85 20.14
C GLN A 133 23.76 -1.42 19.61
N PRO A 134 22.64 -0.75 19.32
CA PRO A 134 22.71 0.57 18.76
C PRO A 134 23.07 1.64 19.80
N GLN A 135 23.70 2.71 19.30
CA GLN A 135 24.22 3.83 20.09
C GLN A 135 23.73 5.15 19.50
N ILE A 136 23.45 6.11 20.38
CA ILE A 136 23.16 7.50 20.01
C ILE A 136 24.28 8.35 20.60
N TYR A 137 24.97 9.13 19.75
CA TYR A 137 26.06 10.00 20.20
C TYR A 137 26.09 11.32 19.44
N LEU A 138 26.69 12.32 20.06
CA LEU A 138 26.93 13.63 19.46
C LEU A 138 28.41 13.72 19.07
N ARG A 139 28.69 13.98 17.79
CA ARG A 139 30.05 14.26 17.34
C ARG A 139 30.28 15.77 17.31
N VAL A 140 31.27 16.22 18.05
CA VAL A 140 31.72 17.61 18.14
C VAL A 140 32.96 17.76 17.29
N SER A 141 32.91 18.57 16.23
CA SER A 141 34.03 18.80 15.31
C SER A 141 34.59 20.21 15.48
N LEU A 142 35.90 20.29 15.68
CA LEU A 142 36.66 21.52 15.90
C LEU A 142 37.29 22.03 14.59
N ASP A 143 37.63 23.32 14.56
CA ASP A 143 38.20 23.99 13.38
C ASP A 143 39.60 23.46 12.98
N ASP A 144 40.31 22.80 13.90
CA ASP A 144 41.61 22.17 13.64
C ASP A 144 41.49 20.73 13.09
N GLY A 145 40.26 20.26 12.86
CA GLY A 145 39.97 18.93 12.33
C GLY A 145 39.91 17.82 13.37
N GLU A 146 40.16 18.12 14.66
CA GLU A 146 39.88 17.15 15.73
C GLU A 146 38.37 17.01 15.97
N PHE A 147 37.94 15.82 16.36
CA PHE A 147 36.56 15.57 16.76
C PHE A 147 36.46 14.74 18.04
N PHE A 148 35.36 14.92 18.75
CA PHE A 148 35.04 14.22 19.99
C PHE A 148 33.65 13.60 19.88
N GLU A 149 33.48 12.38 20.37
CA GLU A 149 32.19 11.69 20.40
C GLU A 149 31.69 11.62 21.83
N ILE A 150 30.47 12.12 22.03
CA ILE A 150 29.80 12.16 23.33
C ILE A 150 28.65 11.16 23.26
N PRO A 151 28.76 9.99 23.92
CA PRO A 151 27.65 9.06 23.98
C PRO A 151 26.48 9.71 24.73
N LEU A 152 25.32 9.77 24.09
CA LEU A 152 24.07 10.19 24.72
C LEU A 152 23.37 8.97 25.33
N PHE A 153 23.39 7.86 24.59
CA PHE A 153 22.82 6.59 25.03
C PHE A 153 23.62 5.42 24.46
N ASP A 154 24.04 4.52 25.34
CA ASP A 154 24.84 3.34 25.00
C ASP A 154 24.03 2.06 25.23
N SER A 155 24.26 1.06 24.38
CA SER A 155 23.72 -0.30 24.57
C SER A 155 22.19 -0.38 24.66
N ILE A 156 21.47 0.51 23.95
CA ILE A 156 20.01 0.57 23.99
C ILE A 156 19.41 -0.64 23.26
N ALA A 157 18.28 -1.16 23.73
CA ALA A 157 17.54 -2.15 22.95
C ALA A 157 16.99 -1.53 21.65
N PRO A 158 16.94 -2.26 20.53
CA PRO A 158 16.42 -1.76 19.24
C PRO A 158 15.05 -1.06 19.33
N ASP A 159 14.15 -1.55 20.18
CA ASP A 159 12.80 -1.07 20.45
C ASP A 159 12.75 0.16 21.37
N GLU A 160 13.77 0.38 22.20
CA GLU A 160 13.89 1.54 23.10
C GLU A 160 14.57 2.74 22.44
N LEU A 161 15.17 2.54 21.27
CA LEU A 161 16.01 3.55 20.62
C LEU A 161 15.24 4.80 20.15
N VAL A 162 13.99 4.61 19.72
CA VAL A 162 13.12 5.71 19.30
C VAL A 162 12.54 6.45 20.51
N VAL A 163 12.29 5.72 21.60
CA VAL A 163 11.89 6.27 22.90
C VAL A 163 13.01 7.12 23.51
N ALA A 164 14.27 6.71 23.37
CA ALA A 164 15.43 7.48 23.83
C ALA A 164 15.55 8.86 23.16
N LEU A 165 15.03 9.01 21.94
CA LEU A 165 14.97 10.30 21.22
C LEU A 165 13.68 11.09 21.50
N GLY A 166 12.85 10.63 22.44
CA GLY A 166 11.63 11.30 22.88
C GLY A 166 10.40 11.04 22.02
N PHE A 167 10.44 10.05 21.12
CA PHE A 167 9.28 9.62 20.33
C PHE A 167 8.49 8.53 21.07
N SER A 168 7.18 8.43 20.82
CA SER A 168 6.38 7.31 21.35
C SER A 168 6.67 5.99 20.60
N SER A 169 6.25 4.86 21.16
CA SER A 169 6.25 3.58 20.43
C SER A 169 5.42 3.64 19.14
N ASP A 170 4.35 4.44 19.14
CA ASP A 170 3.50 4.63 17.97
C ASP A 170 4.18 5.53 16.92
N ASP A 171 4.91 6.57 17.36
CA ASP A 171 5.75 7.41 16.51
C ASP A 171 6.87 6.58 15.82
N CYS A 172 7.32 5.48 16.42
CA CYS A 172 8.32 4.58 15.84
C CYS A 172 7.81 3.90 14.57
N THR A 173 6.56 3.40 14.60
CA THR A 173 5.91 2.83 13.43
C THR A 173 5.73 3.90 12.35
N ASP A 174 5.29 5.11 12.73
CA ASP A 174 5.15 6.26 11.82
C ASP A 174 6.49 6.75 11.26
N LEU A 175 7.62 6.58 11.96
CA LEU A 175 8.95 6.95 11.49
C LEU A 175 9.54 5.87 10.56
N LEU A 176 9.32 4.58 10.86
CA LEU A 176 9.84 3.46 10.09
C LEU A 176 9.00 3.19 8.82
N ILE A 177 7.70 3.37 8.93
CA ILE A 177 6.71 3.32 7.86
C ILE A 177 6.08 4.72 7.81
N PRO A 178 6.69 5.70 7.10
CA PRO A 178 6.16 7.04 7.01
C PRO A 178 4.71 7.01 6.54
N ASN A 179 3.80 7.22 7.49
CA ASN A 179 2.42 7.51 7.22
C ASN A 179 2.43 8.93 6.65
N ASN A 180 2.57 9.08 5.32
CA ASN A 180 2.58 10.38 4.64
C ASN A 180 1.25 11.17 4.80
N ASN A 181 0.34 10.67 5.66
CA ASN A 181 -1.03 11.11 5.89
C ASN A 181 -1.22 12.43 6.63
N LYS A 182 -0.21 13.18 7.09
CA LYS A 182 -0.52 14.44 7.81
C LYS A 182 -0.91 15.61 6.91
N THR A 183 -0.77 15.51 5.59
CA THR A 183 -1.46 16.42 4.67
C THR A 183 -1.44 15.86 3.25
N VAL A 184 -2.31 14.88 2.95
CA VAL A 184 -2.92 14.91 1.62
C VAL A 184 -3.83 16.14 1.65
N THR A 185 -3.28 17.32 1.37
CA THR A 185 -4.09 18.49 1.06
C THR A 185 -5.02 18.05 -0.05
N ALA A 186 -6.28 17.82 0.31
CA ALA A 186 -7.40 17.73 -0.60
C ALA A 186 -7.56 19.11 -1.26
N ALA A 187 -6.62 19.45 -2.15
CA ALA A 187 -6.99 20.31 -3.24
C ALA A 187 -7.91 19.44 -4.11
N PRO A 188 -9.17 19.86 -4.35
CA PRO A 188 -10.07 19.10 -5.19
C PRO A 188 -9.40 18.81 -6.54
N ASP A 189 -9.51 17.56 -6.98
CA ASP A 189 -9.07 17.13 -8.30
C ASP A 189 -9.90 17.86 -9.35
N THR A 190 -9.33 18.94 -9.88
CA THR A 190 -9.97 19.85 -10.85
C THR A 190 -9.57 19.52 -12.28
N THR A 191 -8.66 18.55 -12.50
CA THR A 191 -8.04 18.34 -13.81
C THR A 191 -8.84 17.41 -14.73
N GLY A 192 -9.69 16.52 -14.18
CA GLY A 192 -10.52 15.59 -14.96
C GLY A 192 -9.73 14.62 -15.84
N LYS A 193 -8.41 14.49 -15.65
CA LYS A 193 -7.55 13.63 -16.48
C LYS A 193 -7.90 12.16 -16.27
N GLN A 194 -8.18 11.46 -17.38
CA GLN A 194 -8.39 10.02 -17.37
C GLN A 194 -7.05 9.29 -17.14
N VAL A 195 -6.99 8.45 -16.11
CA VAL A 195 -5.81 7.65 -15.79
C VAL A 195 -5.81 6.38 -16.62
N ARG A 196 -4.67 6.10 -17.27
CA ARG A 196 -4.44 4.87 -18.02
C ARG A 196 -3.73 3.85 -17.11
N HIS A 197 -4.34 2.69 -16.90
CA HIS A 197 -3.71 1.61 -16.14
C HIS A 197 -2.94 0.68 -17.08
N VAL A 198 -1.64 0.52 -16.86
CA VAL A 198 -0.77 -0.33 -17.68
C VAL A 198 -0.19 -1.45 -16.83
N CYS A 199 -0.44 -2.71 -17.20
CA CYS A 199 0.06 -3.85 -16.45
C CYS A 199 1.36 -4.39 -17.04
N PHE A 200 2.36 -4.70 -16.20
CA PHE A 200 3.49 -5.52 -16.64
C PHE A 200 3.02 -6.90 -17.11
N TYR A 201 3.61 -7.40 -18.18
CA TYR A 201 3.21 -8.65 -18.83
C TYR A 201 4.42 -9.55 -19.06
N LEU A 202 4.37 -10.75 -18.50
CA LEU A 202 5.39 -11.77 -18.62
C LEU A 202 5.11 -12.68 -19.83
N PRO A 203 6.05 -12.80 -20.80
CA PRO A 203 5.87 -13.68 -21.94
C PRO A 203 6.11 -15.18 -21.64
N GLN A 204 6.61 -15.54 -20.45
CA GLN A 204 7.09 -16.89 -20.07
C GLN A 204 5.97 -17.92 -19.73
N PHE A 205 4.88 -17.92 -20.50
CA PHE A 205 3.80 -18.92 -20.41
C PHE A 205 3.75 -19.81 -21.65
N HIS A 206 4.92 -20.19 -22.15
CA HIS A 206 5.10 -21.14 -23.23
C HIS A 206 6.48 -21.79 -23.12
N SER A 207 6.63 -22.99 -23.68
CA SER A 207 7.94 -23.63 -23.76
C SER A 207 8.74 -23.10 -24.95
N PHE A 208 10.07 -23.06 -24.78
CA PHE A 208 11.02 -22.76 -25.85
C PHE A 208 12.36 -23.44 -25.58
N ALA A 209 13.22 -23.50 -26.60
CA ALA A 209 14.37 -24.41 -26.63
C ALA A 209 15.37 -24.22 -25.48
N GLU A 210 15.71 -22.98 -25.14
CA GLU A 210 16.68 -22.69 -24.10
C GLU A 210 16.14 -23.04 -22.71
N ASN A 211 14.90 -22.64 -22.41
CA ASN A 211 14.23 -23.01 -21.16
C ASN A 211 14.11 -24.53 -20.99
N ASP A 212 13.71 -25.23 -22.06
CA ASP A 212 13.58 -26.68 -22.04
C ASP A 212 14.94 -27.36 -21.76
N ARG A 213 16.03 -26.77 -22.25
CA ARG A 213 17.40 -27.24 -21.97
C ARG A 213 17.81 -26.98 -20.52
N TRP A 214 17.39 -25.87 -19.93
CA TRP A 214 17.83 -25.44 -18.60
C TRP A 214 16.99 -26.03 -17.46
N TRP A 215 15.68 -26.20 -17.65
CA TRP A 215 14.74 -26.60 -16.60
C TRP A 215 13.95 -27.87 -16.92
N GLY A 216 14.14 -28.43 -18.11
CA GLY A 216 13.55 -29.68 -18.55
C GLY A 216 12.46 -29.49 -19.60
N PRO A 217 12.16 -30.54 -20.40
CA PRO A 217 11.23 -30.43 -21.53
C PRO A 217 9.85 -29.91 -21.14
N GLY A 218 9.34 -28.94 -21.90
CA GLY A 218 8.01 -28.37 -21.72
C GLY A 218 7.92 -27.34 -20.59
N PHE A 219 9.04 -26.74 -20.19
CA PHE A 219 9.04 -25.78 -19.10
C PHE A 219 8.25 -24.50 -19.46
N SER A 220 7.39 -24.09 -18.55
CA SER A 220 6.76 -22.76 -18.49
C SER A 220 6.56 -22.40 -17.02
N GLU A 221 6.23 -21.14 -16.72
CA GLU A 221 6.00 -20.71 -15.33
C GLU A 221 4.90 -21.53 -14.63
N TRP A 222 3.97 -22.12 -15.37
CA TRP A 222 2.98 -23.07 -14.83
C TRP A 222 3.58 -24.26 -14.09
N THR A 223 4.79 -24.68 -14.47
CA THR A 223 5.53 -25.75 -13.79
C THR A 223 5.86 -25.38 -12.35
N ASN A 224 6.16 -24.09 -12.09
CA ASN A 224 6.42 -23.58 -10.74
C ASN A 224 5.11 -23.48 -9.95
N ILE A 225 4.04 -22.96 -10.57
CA ILE A 225 2.72 -22.82 -9.92
C ILE A 225 2.15 -24.17 -9.49
N ALA A 226 2.19 -25.18 -10.35
CA ALA A 226 1.66 -26.51 -10.05
C ALA A 226 2.34 -27.18 -8.84
N ARG A 227 3.58 -26.78 -8.53
CA ARG A 227 4.37 -27.30 -7.40
C ARG A 227 4.15 -26.52 -6.11
N MET A 228 3.49 -25.38 -6.15
CA MET A 228 3.31 -24.53 -4.99
C MET A 228 2.52 -25.25 -3.88
N ARG A 229 2.96 -25.09 -2.64
CA ARG A 229 2.29 -25.61 -1.44
C ARG A 229 2.28 -24.55 -0.34
N PRO A 230 1.26 -24.52 0.54
CA PRO A 230 1.28 -23.70 1.74
C PRO A 230 2.53 -23.97 2.57
N GLN A 231 3.21 -22.90 2.99
CA GLN A 231 4.41 -23.00 3.83
C GLN A 231 4.10 -22.88 5.34
N PHE A 232 2.95 -22.32 5.71
CA PHE A 232 2.49 -22.14 7.09
C PHE A 232 0.95 -22.03 7.13
N PRO A 233 0.28 -22.18 8.29
CA PRO A 233 -1.19 -22.32 8.37
C PRO A 233 -1.98 -21.16 7.75
N ALA A 234 -1.52 -19.92 7.93
CA ALA A 234 -2.16 -18.72 7.37
C ALA A 234 -1.71 -18.41 5.93
N HIS A 235 -0.85 -19.23 5.31
CA HIS A 235 -0.33 -18.98 3.97
C HIS A 235 -1.44 -19.18 2.93
N GLN A 236 -1.75 -18.09 2.24
CA GLN A 236 -2.82 -17.99 1.26
C GLN A 236 -2.46 -18.59 -0.12
N SER A 237 -2.15 -19.89 -0.18
CA SER A 237 -1.75 -20.62 -1.39
C SER A 237 -2.31 -22.05 -1.45
N PRO A 238 -2.24 -22.75 -2.59
CA PRO A 238 -1.91 -22.24 -3.93
C PRO A 238 -3.04 -21.36 -4.50
N TRP A 239 -2.70 -20.48 -5.44
CA TRP A 239 -3.67 -19.82 -6.32
C TRP A 239 -3.53 -20.42 -7.71
N LEU A 240 -4.65 -20.88 -8.25
CA LEU A 240 -4.71 -21.45 -9.60
C LEU A 240 -5.53 -20.53 -10.50
N PRO A 241 -5.28 -20.49 -11.82
CA PRO A 241 -6.12 -19.73 -12.75
C PRO A 241 -7.58 -20.15 -12.66
N ALA A 242 -8.49 -19.18 -12.51
CA ALA A 242 -9.93 -19.46 -12.45
C ALA A 242 -10.57 -19.51 -13.84
N ASP A 243 -10.26 -18.55 -14.71
CA ASP A 243 -10.99 -18.35 -15.96
C ASP A 243 -10.26 -18.92 -17.19
N LEU A 244 -8.94 -18.70 -17.30
CA LEU A 244 -8.16 -18.98 -18.51
C LEU A 244 -7.37 -20.29 -18.46
N GLY A 245 -7.37 -20.98 -17.31
CA GLY A 245 -6.59 -22.19 -17.09
C GLY A 245 -5.08 -22.01 -17.24
N PHE A 246 -4.35 -23.13 -17.37
CA PHE A 246 -2.91 -23.15 -17.64
C PHE A 246 -2.66 -22.90 -19.14
N TYR A 247 -2.85 -21.66 -19.57
CA TYR A 247 -2.83 -21.26 -20.98
C TYR A 247 -1.42 -21.26 -21.62
N ASP A 248 -1.37 -21.20 -22.94
CA ASP A 248 -0.15 -20.92 -23.71
C ASP A 248 -0.29 -19.58 -24.44
N VAL A 249 0.59 -18.61 -24.17
CA VAL A 249 0.49 -17.24 -24.73
C VAL A 249 0.77 -17.16 -26.23
N ARG A 250 1.25 -18.25 -26.87
CA ARG A 250 1.35 -18.33 -28.33
C ARG A 250 -0.01 -18.52 -29.00
N LEU A 251 -1.03 -18.95 -28.25
CA LEU A 251 -2.38 -19.11 -28.79
C LEU A 251 -3.05 -17.75 -28.96
N LYS A 252 -3.56 -17.50 -30.17
CA LYS A 252 -4.27 -16.27 -30.52
C LYS A 252 -5.48 -16.05 -29.62
N GLU A 253 -6.24 -17.12 -29.36
CA GLU A 253 -7.44 -17.10 -28.51
C GLU A 253 -7.12 -16.67 -27.08
N THR A 254 -6.01 -17.17 -26.50
CA THR A 254 -5.56 -16.79 -25.17
C THR A 254 -5.26 -15.29 -25.10
N ARG A 255 -4.46 -14.77 -26.04
CA ARG A 255 -4.12 -13.33 -26.08
C ARG A 255 -5.37 -12.48 -26.23
N ARG A 256 -6.30 -12.86 -27.13
CA ARG A 256 -7.58 -12.17 -27.32
C ARG A 256 -8.43 -12.15 -26.05
N GLN A 257 -8.56 -13.29 -25.36
CA GLN A 257 -9.32 -13.40 -24.11
C GLN A 257 -8.72 -12.53 -22.99
N GLN A 258 -7.38 -12.49 -22.88
CA GLN A 258 -6.70 -11.61 -21.93
C GLN A 258 -6.97 -10.13 -22.23
N ALA A 259 -6.90 -9.72 -23.50
CA ALA A 259 -7.19 -8.35 -23.92
C ALA A 259 -8.65 -7.96 -23.62
N GLU A 260 -9.60 -8.83 -23.97
CA GLU A 260 -11.03 -8.62 -23.71
C GLU A 260 -11.32 -8.48 -22.21
N LEU A 261 -10.67 -9.30 -21.38
CA LEU A 261 -10.81 -9.22 -19.93
C LEU A 261 -10.20 -7.92 -19.39
N ALA A 262 -8.99 -7.60 -19.79
CA ALA A 262 -8.29 -6.37 -19.41
C ALA A 262 -9.12 -5.11 -19.73
N ARG A 263 -9.58 -4.96 -20.97
CA ARG A 263 -10.39 -3.82 -21.41
C ARG A 263 -11.69 -3.70 -20.60
N ARG A 264 -12.36 -4.82 -20.31
CA ARG A 264 -13.65 -4.85 -19.57
C ARG A 264 -13.53 -4.29 -18.15
N TYR A 265 -12.34 -4.35 -17.55
CA TYR A 265 -12.08 -3.91 -16.19
C TYR A 265 -11.24 -2.63 -16.10
N GLY A 266 -11.04 -1.92 -17.21
CA GLY A 266 -10.39 -0.60 -17.21
C GLY A 266 -8.87 -0.62 -17.30
N ILE A 267 -8.28 -1.74 -17.69
CA ILE A 267 -6.86 -1.81 -18.07
C ILE A 267 -6.70 -1.23 -19.48
N HIS A 268 -5.81 -0.25 -19.61
CA HIS A 268 -5.53 0.43 -20.87
C HIS A 268 -4.61 -0.41 -21.76
N GLY A 269 -3.59 -1.05 -21.19
CA GLY A 269 -2.58 -1.76 -21.97
C GLY A 269 -1.60 -2.60 -21.17
N PHE A 270 -0.69 -3.24 -21.89
CA PHE A 270 0.33 -4.13 -21.34
C PHE A 270 1.74 -3.61 -21.59
N CYS A 271 2.61 -3.71 -20.58
CA CYS A 271 4.04 -3.46 -20.69
C CYS A 271 4.77 -4.81 -20.75
N TYR A 272 5.15 -5.24 -21.95
CA TYR A 272 5.80 -6.53 -22.16
C TYR A 272 7.26 -6.49 -21.75
N TYR A 273 7.70 -7.50 -20.99
CA TYR A 273 9.14 -7.73 -20.85
C TYR A 273 9.75 -8.18 -22.17
N VAL A 274 10.80 -7.49 -22.59
CA VAL A 274 11.64 -7.86 -23.73
C VAL A 274 12.99 -8.31 -23.23
N TYR A 275 13.40 -9.50 -23.64
CA TYR A 275 14.69 -10.09 -23.30
C TYR A 275 15.60 -10.06 -24.53
N TRP A 276 16.39 -9.00 -24.63
CA TRP A 276 17.31 -8.75 -25.74
C TRP A 276 18.76 -8.73 -25.24
N PHE A 277 19.61 -9.53 -25.88
CA PHE A 277 21.01 -9.79 -25.52
C PHE A 277 21.90 -9.58 -26.77
N GLN A 278 22.29 -8.34 -27.06
CA GLN A 278 23.19 -8.00 -28.18
C GLN A 278 22.75 -8.55 -29.55
N GLY A 279 21.47 -8.41 -29.88
CA GLY A 279 20.88 -8.89 -31.12
C GLY A 279 20.31 -10.30 -31.08
N ARG A 280 20.45 -11.01 -29.94
CA ARG A 280 19.70 -12.24 -29.67
C ARG A 280 18.48 -11.92 -28.82
N ARG A 281 17.30 -12.32 -29.26
CA ARG A 281 16.06 -12.22 -28.48
C ARG A 281 15.74 -13.56 -27.84
N LEU A 282 15.17 -13.53 -26.64
CA LEU A 282 14.56 -14.68 -25.96
C LEU A 282 13.11 -14.34 -25.63
N LEU A 283 12.25 -15.36 -25.54
CA LEU A 283 10.82 -15.20 -25.26
C LEU A 283 10.10 -14.24 -26.23
N GLU A 284 10.62 -14.05 -27.43
CA GLU A 284 10.18 -13.09 -28.43
C GLU A 284 8.88 -13.51 -29.13
N ARG A 285 8.58 -14.82 -29.15
CA ARG A 285 7.50 -15.37 -29.97
C ARG A 285 6.13 -14.73 -29.72
N PRO A 286 5.70 -14.43 -28.48
CA PRO A 286 4.44 -13.73 -28.24
C PRO A 286 4.38 -12.32 -28.85
N LEU A 287 5.50 -11.59 -28.88
CA LEU A 287 5.58 -10.26 -29.48
C LEU A 287 5.63 -10.33 -31.01
N GLU A 288 6.32 -11.32 -31.58
CA GLU A 288 6.28 -11.57 -33.03
C GLU A 288 4.85 -11.88 -33.48
N LEU A 289 4.16 -12.77 -32.75
CA LEU A 289 2.76 -13.11 -33.03
C LEU A 289 1.83 -11.90 -32.90
N LEU A 290 2.08 -11.01 -31.93
CA LEU A 290 1.32 -9.76 -31.75
C LEU A 290 1.38 -8.87 -33.00
N LEU A 291 2.53 -8.85 -33.70
CA LEU A 291 2.70 -8.14 -34.97
C LEU A 291 2.14 -8.93 -36.16
N GLU A 292 2.34 -10.25 -36.19
CA GLU A 292 1.89 -11.13 -37.29
C GLU A 292 0.36 -11.20 -37.40
N ASP A 293 -0.33 -11.38 -36.28
CA ASP A 293 -1.78 -11.65 -36.27
C ASP A 293 -2.64 -10.54 -35.67
N GLY A 294 -2.01 -9.47 -35.19
CA GLY A 294 -2.67 -8.29 -34.63
C GLY A 294 -3.31 -8.53 -33.26
N GLU A 295 -3.11 -9.67 -32.61
CA GLU A 295 -3.68 -9.96 -31.29
C GLU A 295 -2.61 -10.07 -30.20
N PRO A 296 -2.84 -9.51 -29.01
CA PRO A 296 -4.07 -8.87 -28.56
C PRO A 296 -4.25 -7.46 -29.14
N ASP A 297 -5.49 -7.10 -29.52
CA ASP A 297 -5.82 -5.73 -29.95
C ASP A 297 -5.89 -4.72 -28.77
N ILE A 298 -4.81 -4.57 -28.03
CA ILE A 298 -4.74 -3.67 -26.86
C ILE A 298 -3.46 -2.82 -26.94
N PRO A 299 -3.49 -1.56 -26.48
CA PRO A 299 -2.28 -0.76 -26.37
C PRO A 299 -1.17 -1.49 -25.60
N PHE A 300 0.07 -1.31 -26.04
CA PHE A 300 1.21 -1.94 -25.39
C PHE A 300 2.47 -1.07 -25.42
N CYS A 301 3.41 -1.36 -24.54
CA CYS A 301 4.79 -0.87 -24.60
C CYS A 301 5.75 -1.95 -24.11
N ILE A 302 7.05 -1.67 -24.10
CA ILE A 302 8.07 -2.63 -23.67
C ILE A 302 8.88 -2.16 -22.47
N CYS A 303 9.33 -3.14 -21.68
CA CYS A 303 10.35 -3.01 -20.66
C CYS A 303 11.52 -3.92 -21.02
N TRP A 304 12.68 -3.35 -21.33
CA TRP A 304 13.89 -4.12 -21.60
C TRP A 304 14.44 -4.68 -20.28
N ALA A 305 14.29 -6.00 -20.10
CA ALA A 305 14.87 -6.75 -18.99
C ALA A 305 16.37 -6.96 -19.23
N ASN A 306 17.15 -5.89 -19.07
CA ASN A 306 18.55 -5.80 -19.43
C ASN A 306 19.51 -6.38 -18.37
N GLU A 307 19.08 -7.40 -17.63
CA GLU A 307 19.90 -8.10 -16.65
C GLU A 307 20.43 -9.43 -17.19
N ASN A 308 21.43 -9.99 -16.51
CA ASN A 308 21.90 -11.35 -16.75
C ASN A 308 20.75 -12.34 -16.58
N TRP A 309 20.67 -13.31 -17.48
CA TRP A 309 19.80 -14.46 -17.29
C TRP A 309 20.52 -15.49 -16.42
N SER A 310 20.09 -15.68 -15.18
CA SER A 310 20.65 -16.69 -14.28
C SER A 310 19.64 -17.77 -13.91
N ARG A 311 20.12 -18.90 -13.38
CA ARG A 311 19.22 -19.96 -12.86
C ARG A 311 18.39 -19.50 -11.66
N ARG A 312 18.80 -18.42 -10.99
CA ARG A 312 18.07 -17.85 -9.87
C ARG A 312 17.27 -16.67 -10.39
N TRP A 313 15.95 -16.75 -10.24
CA TRP A 313 14.99 -15.73 -10.66
C TRP A 313 15.00 -14.45 -9.81
N ASP A 314 16.17 -14.05 -9.29
CA ASP A 314 16.33 -12.90 -8.40
C ASP A 314 17.44 -11.93 -8.85
N GLY A 315 17.86 -12.01 -10.11
CA GLY A 315 18.88 -11.12 -10.69
C GLY A 315 20.28 -11.33 -10.10
N SER A 316 20.51 -12.38 -9.31
CA SER A 316 21.84 -12.69 -8.76
C SER A 316 22.73 -13.38 -9.80
N ASP A 317 24.01 -12.99 -9.85
CA ASP A 317 25.03 -13.51 -10.78
C ASP A 317 25.53 -14.94 -10.44
N ALA A 318 24.87 -15.63 -9.51
CA ALA A 318 25.20 -17.01 -9.19
C ALA A 318 24.55 -17.96 -10.22
N GLU A 319 25.38 -18.63 -11.03
CA GLU A 319 24.99 -19.52 -12.15
C GLU A 319 24.27 -18.80 -13.31
N VAL A 320 24.96 -17.84 -13.94
CA VAL A 320 24.54 -17.18 -15.18
C VAL A 320 24.39 -18.23 -16.31
N LEU A 321 23.20 -18.28 -16.91
CA LEU A 321 22.86 -19.09 -18.07
C LEU A 321 23.16 -18.34 -19.38
N LEU A 322 22.88 -17.04 -19.41
CA LEU A 322 23.22 -16.13 -20.49
C LEU A 322 23.58 -14.75 -19.92
N GLY A 323 24.78 -14.28 -20.21
CA GLY A 323 25.23 -12.95 -19.74
C GLY A 323 24.74 -11.82 -20.64
N GLN A 324 24.44 -10.68 -20.03
CA GLN A 324 24.37 -9.38 -20.67
C GLN A 324 25.79 -8.80 -20.75
N ASN A 325 26.19 -8.41 -21.96
CA ASN A 325 27.39 -7.64 -22.17
C ASN A 325 26.97 -6.33 -22.85
N HIS A 326 27.07 -5.22 -22.15
CA HIS A 326 26.62 -3.93 -22.67
C HIS A 326 27.77 -3.21 -23.36
N SER A 327 27.53 -2.79 -24.59
CA SER A 327 28.47 -2.00 -25.39
C SER A 327 27.68 -0.95 -26.16
N LEU A 328 28.23 0.25 -26.34
CA LEU A 328 27.56 1.30 -27.11
C LEU A 328 27.26 0.85 -28.54
N ASP A 329 28.20 0.13 -29.18
CA ASP A 329 28.07 -0.29 -30.58
C ASP A 329 26.94 -1.32 -30.77
N ASP A 330 26.74 -2.21 -29.78
CA ASP A 330 25.68 -3.21 -29.83
C ASP A 330 24.35 -2.65 -29.36
N ASP A 331 24.32 -1.93 -28.23
CA ASP A 331 23.07 -1.45 -27.61
C ASP A 331 22.35 -0.42 -28.50
N VAL A 332 23.02 0.23 -29.45
CA VAL A 332 22.36 1.06 -30.48
C VAL A 332 21.43 0.24 -31.37
N ARG A 333 21.77 -1.03 -31.66
CA ARG A 333 20.94 -1.94 -32.45
C ARG A 333 19.60 -2.26 -31.79
N PHE A 334 19.47 -2.04 -30.48
CA PHE A 334 18.22 -2.26 -29.77
C PHE A 334 17.04 -1.52 -30.43
N ILE A 335 17.24 -0.26 -30.82
CA ILE A 335 16.18 0.53 -31.46
C ILE A 335 15.83 -0.01 -32.85
N ASP A 336 16.82 -0.47 -33.62
CA ASP A 336 16.59 -1.11 -34.91
C ASP A 336 15.79 -2.41 -34.75
N ASP A 337 16.20 -3.27 -33.81
CA ASP A 337 15.57 -4.58 -33.60
C ASP A 337 14.14 -4.46 -33.03
N MET A 338 13.83 -3.36 -32.33
CA MET A 338 12.50 -3.04 -31.79
C MET A 338 11.66 -2.14 -32.70
N ALA A 339 12.16 -1.75 -33.87
CA ALA A 339 11.54 -0.72 -34.71
C ALA A 339 10.10 -1.06 -35.11
N GLU A 340 9.83 -2.32 -35.50
CA GLU A 340 8.49 -2.77 -35.88
C GLU A 340 7.48 -2.64 -34.73
N LEU A 341 7.88 -2.95 -33.50
CA LEU A 341 7.04 -2.75 -32.32
C LEU A 341 6.79 -1.26 -32.06
N LEU A 342 7.83 -0.43 -32.16
CA LEU A 342 7.75 1.00 -31.87
C LEU A 342 6.92 1.77 -32.91
N LEU A 343 6.88 1.28 -34.15
CA LEU A 343 6.07 1.81 -35.24
C LEU A 343 4.60 1.37 -35.20
N ASP A 344 4.26 0.32 -34.42
CA ASP A 344 2.87 -0.13 -34.28
C ASP A 344 1.99 1.00 -33.72
N GLU A 345 0.81 1.17 -34.33
CA GLU A 345 -0.13 2.23 -33.96
C GLU A 345 -0.68 2.04 -32.53
N ARG A 346 -0.73 0.81 -32.03
CA ARG A 346 -1.15 0.47 -30.67
C ARG A 346 -0.05 0.77 -29.63
N TYR A 347 1.17 1.10 -30.05
CA TYR A 347 2.25 1.33 -29.12
C TYR A 347 2.02 2.61 -28.29
N ILE A 348 2.05 2.47 -26.97
CA ILE A 348 1.71 3.51 -25.99
C ILE A 348 2.67 4.70 -26.11
N ALA A 349 2.08 5.89 -26.24
CA ALA A 349 2.78 7.16 -26.15
C ALA A 349 2.29 7.96 -24.94
N VAL A 350 3.18 8.78 -24.38
CA VAL A 350 2.89 9.75 -23.31
C VAL A 350 3.34 11.12 -23.78
N ASP A 351 2.39 12.05 -23.87
CA ASP A 351 2.60 13.41 -24.35
C ASP A 351 3.29 13.41 -25.74
N GLY A 352 2.85 12.51 -26.63
CA GLY A 352 3.37 12.33 -27.98
C GLY A 352 4.70 11.56 -28.09
N ARG A 353 5.25 11.05 -26.98
CA ARG A 353 6.53 10.32 -26.96
C ARG A 353 6.32 8.83 -26.69
N LYS A 354 6.87 7.95 -27.53
CA LYS A 354 6.76 6.49 -27.39
C LYS A 354 7.55 6.02 -26.16
N ILE A 355 6.89 5.35 -25.22
CA ILE A 355 7.51 5.00 -23.93
C ILE A 355 8.38 3.75 -24.03
N ILE A 356 9.60 3.77 -23.49
CA ILE A 356 10.50 2.62 -23.38
C ILE A 356 10.97 2.52 -21.93
N LEU A 357 10.70 1.39 -21.27
CA LEU A 357 11.20 1.13 -19.92
C LEU A 357 12.50 0.34 -20.01
N ILE A 358 13.46 0.67 -19.15
CA ILE A 358 14.71 -0.07 -18.97
C ILE A 358 14.73 -0.57 -17.53
N TYR A 359 14.90 -1.88 -17.35
CA TYR A 359 14.79 -2.53 -16.04
C TYR A 359 15.91 -2.12 -15.09
N ARG A 360 17.15 -2.02 -15.59
CA ARG A 360 18.34 -1.64 -14.82
C ARG A 360 19.31 -0.79 -15.65
N PRO A 361 19.02 0.51 -15.85
CA PRO A 361 19.86 1.38 -16.67
C PRO A 361 21.31 1.47 -16.18
N SER A 362 21.57 1.26 -14.88
CA SER A 362 22.91 1.37 -14.30
C SER A 362 23.95 0.39 -14.88
N LEU A 363 23.51 -0.66 -15.59
CA LEU A 363 24.39 -1.59 -16.31
C LEU A 363 24.87 -1.06 -17.68
N LEU A 364 24.22 -0.02 -18.21
CA LEU A 364 24.52 0.51 -19.53
C LEU A 364 25.74 1.45 -19.49
N PRO A 365 26.72 1.27 -20.39
CA PRO A 365 27.85 2.18 -20.54
C PRO A 365 27.40 3.48 -21.22
N ASP A 366 27.97 4.61 -20.81
CA ASP A 366 27.77 5.93 -21.43
C ASP A 366 26.31 6.19 -21.87
N ARG A 367 25.40 6.09 -20.90
CA ARG A 367 23.93 6.18 -21.08
C ARG A 367 23.49 7.42 -21.83
N GLN A 368 24.14 8.55 -21.55
CA GLN A 368 23.84 9.80 -22.23
C GLN A 368 24.00 9.65 -23.73
N ARG A 369 25.18 9.20 -24.18
CA ARG A 369 25.46 9.01 -25.61
C ARG A 369 24.56 7.94 -26.22
N LEU A 370 24.31 6.84 -25.50
CA LEU A 370 23.43 5.77 -25.96
C LEU A 370 22.01 6.30 -26.22
N PHE A 371 21.43 7.01 -25.27
CA PHE A 371 20.07 7.53 -25.36
C PHE A 371 19.94 8.68 -26.37
N GLU A 372 20.97 9.50 -26.55
CA GLU A 372 21.03 10.47 -27.67
C GLU A 372 21.02 9.74 -29.03
N THR A 373 21.80 8.66 -29.15
CA THR A 373 21.84 7.85 -30.37
C THR A 373 20.51 7.16 -30.63
N TRP A 374 19.86 6.61 -29.60
CA TRP A 374 18.53 6.03 -29.71
C TRP A 374 17.49 7.03 -30.20
N ARG A 375 17.49 8.26 -29.67
CA ARG A 375 16.57 9.33 -30.12
C ARG A 375 16.83 9.73 -31.57
N ALA A 376 18.09 9.85 -31.98
CA ALA A 376 18.43 10.13 -33.37
C ALA A 376 17.95 9.01 -34.30
N ARG A 377 18.23 7.75 -33.91
CA ARG A 377 17.85 6.57 -34.69
C ARG A 377 16.33 6.40 -34.80
N ALA A 378 15.60 6.63 -33.71
CA ALA A 378 14.14 6.59 -33.70
C ALA A 378 13.52 7.61 -34.67
N LYS A 379 14.12 8.81 -34.79
CA LYS A 379 13.68 9.81 -35.78
C LYS A 379 13.95 9.36 -37.21
N GLU A 380 15.12 8.79 -37.48
CA GLU A 380 15.47 8.26 -38.81
C GLU A 380 14.53 7.15 -39.27
N LEU A 381 14.09 6.30 -38.35
CA LEU A 381 13.17 5.19 -38.61
C LEU A 381 11.70 5.61 -38.68
N GLY A 382 11.38 6.88 -38.43
CA GLY A 382 9.99 7.39 -38.43
C GLY A 382 9.19 7.11 -37.15
N ILE A 383 9.84 6.62 -36.08
CA ILE A 383 9.21 6.36 -34.77
C ILE A 383 8.86 7.68 -34.05
N GLY A 384 9.70 8.71 -34.24
CA GLY A 384 9.56 10.02 -33.60
C GLY A 384 10.30 10.12 -32.27
N GLU A 385 9.71 10.82 -31.30
CA GLU A 385 10.29 11.02 -29.97
C GLU A 385 10.04 9.82 -29.06
N ILE A 386 11.05 9.45 -28.26
CA ILE A 386 10.96 8.38 -27.26
C ILE A 386 11.07 8.95 -25.85
N LEU A 387 10.31 8.37 -24.91
CA LEU A 387 10.36 8.65 -23.48
C LEU A 387 11.05 7.47 -22.78
N ILE A 388 12.29 7.67 -22.35
CA ILE A 388 13.11 6.62 -21.75
C ILE A 388 12.91 6.63 -20.24
N CYS A 389 12.36 5.55 -19.70
CA CYS A 389 12.01 5.42 -18.29
C CYS A 389 12.89 4.38 -17.59
N ASN A 390 13.35 4.67 -16.37
CA ASN A 390 13.94 3.64 -15.50
C ASN A 390 12.87 2.97 -14.64
N ALA A 391 12.87 1.64 -14.58
CA ALA A 391 12.13 0.92 -13.55
C ALA A 391 12.93 0.97 -12.22
N MET A 392 12.29 1.34 -11.12
CA MET A 392 12.91 1.43 -9.78
C MET A 392 13.07 0.06 -9.10
N THR A 393 13.66 -0.89 -9.81
CA THR A 393 13.77 -2.32 -9.43
C THR A 393 14.80 -2.60 -8.34
N PHE A 394 15.74 -1.68 -8.10
CA PHE A 394 16.78 -1.80 -7.07
C PHE A 394 16.69 -0.71 -6.00
N GLY A 395 15.49 -0.16 -5.80
CA GLY A 395 15.22 0.96 -4.91
C GLY A 395 14.95 2.25 -5.67
N GLU A 396 14.85 3.34 -4.92
CA GLU A 396 14.41 4.63 -5.43
C GLU A 396 15.63 5.44 -5.88
N PHE A 397 15.66 5.76 -7.17
CA PHE A 397 16.72 6.55 -7.79
C PHE A 397 16.11 7.66 -8.62
N ASP A 398 16.82 8.78 -8.70
CA ASP A 398 16.46 9.88 -9.58
C ASP A 398 16.74 9.48 -11.04
N PRO A 399 15.76 9.57 -11.96
CA PRO A 399 15.96 9.27 -13.38
C PRO A 399 17.07 10.11 -14.01
N ARG A 400 17.29 11.35 -13.52
CA ARG A 400 18.28 12.28 -14.04
C ARG A 400 19.71 11.76 -13.88
N ASP A 401 19.99 11.06 -12.77
CA ASP A 401 21.30 10.44 -12.50
C ASP A 401 21.61 9.28 -13.46
N LEU A 402 20.56 8.70 -14.05
CA LEU A 402 20.63 7.62 -15.02
C LEU A 402 20.48 8.11 -16.46
N ASN A 403 20.39 9.42 -16.70
CA ASN A 403 20.08 10.03 -17.99
C ASN A 403 18.71 9.62 -18.58
N CYS A 404 17.81 9.08 -17.75
CA CYS A 404 16.43 8.77 -18.13
C CYS A 404 15.54 10.01 -18.03
N ASP A 405 14.44 10.02 -18.77
CA ASP A 405 13.48 11.12 -18.80
C ASP A 405 12.51 11.07 -17.60
N ALA A 406 12.21 9.88 -17.10
CA ALA A 406 11.29 9.64 -15.99
C ALA A 406 11.58 8.31 -15.30
N ALA A 407 10.98 8.12 -14.12
CA ALA A 407 11.04 6.84 -13.40
C ALA A 407 9.68 6.17 -13.30
N VAL A 408 9.65 4.84 -13.18
CA VAL A 408 8.46 4.05 -12.89
C VAL A 408 8.67 3.37 -11.54
N GLU A 409 7.78 3.63 -10.58
CA GLU A 409 7.79 2.89 -9.31
C GLU A 409 7.68 1.38 -9.60
N PHE A 410 8.28 0.54 -8.75
CA PHE A 410 8.34 -0.90 -9.03
C PHE A 410 8.17 -1.71 -7.73
N PRO A 411 6.96 -1.75 -7.14
CA PRO A 411 6.71 -2.55 -5.96
C PRO A 411 6.96 -4.04 -6.25
N PRO A 412 7.56 -4.79 -5.29
CA PRO A 412 7.79 -4.42 -3.89
C PRO A 412 9.08 -3.61 -3.62
N HIS A 413 9.88 -3.29 -4.63
CA HIS A 413 11.20 -2.67 -4.43
C HIS A 413 11.12 -1.19 -4.00
N THR A 414 10.01 -0.52 -4.26
CA THR A 414 9.74 0.88 -3.90
C THR A 414 8.81 1.04 -2.70
N VAL A 415 8.56 -0.02 -1.93
CA VAL A 415 7.76 0.05 -0.69
C VAL A 415 8.60 -0.28 0.54
N LEU A 416 8.16 0.22 1.68
CA LEU A 416 8.72 -0.10 3.00
C LEU A 416 7.70 -0.91 3.77
N THR A 417 8.16 -2.00 4.39
CA THR A 417 7.31 -2.89 5.17
C THR A 417 8.13 -3.52 6.28
N MET A 418 7.48 -3.81 7.40
CA MET A 418 8.07 -4.58 8.48
C MET A 418 8.05 -6.08 8.14
N GLU A 419 9.07 -6.79 8.62
CA GLU A 419 9.12 -8.25 8.59
C GLU A 419 8.31 -8.79 9.77
N GLN A 420 7.37 -9.69 9.50
CA GLN A 420 6.53 -10.33 10.51
C GLN A 420 7.30 -11.44 11.25
N SER A 421 7.03 -11.60 12.54
CA SER A 421 7.61 -12.69 13.32
C SER A 421 7.10 -14.04 12.84
N LEU A 422 8.04 -14.91 12.42
CA LEU A 422 7.72 -16.26 11.94
C LEU A 422 7.01 -17.12 13.00
N SER A 423 7.30 -16.92 14.29
CA SER A 423 6.64 -17.66 15.37
C SER A 423 5.18 -17.23 15.56
N GLU A 424 4.89 -15.93 15.42
CA GLU A 424 3.53 -15.38 15.57
C GLU A 424 2.59 -15.86 14.46
N ILE A 425 3.11 -16.01 13.24
CA ILE A 425 2.33 -16.54 12.10
C ILE A 425 2.28 -18.08 12.05
N GLY A 426 2.89 -18.76 13.04
CA GLY A 426 2.92 -20.21 13.12
C GLY A 426 3.73 -20.87 12.00
N ALA A 427 4.78 -20.21 11.49
CA ALA A 427 5.62 -20.79 10.46
C ALA A 427 6.49 -21.93 11.04
N PRO A 428 6.61 -23.07 10.34
CA PRO A 428 7.44 -24.18 10.79
C PRO A 428 8.92 -23.78 10.72
N ALA A 429 9.76 -24.40 11.56
CA ALA A 429 11.21 -24.16 11.57
C ALA A 429 11.92 -24.44 10.24
N SER A 430 11.28 -25.19 9.32
CA SER A 430 11.78 -25.45 7.97
C SER A 430 11.62 -24.26 7.01
N PHE A 431 10.77 -23.29 7.35
CA PHE A 431 10.60 -22.05 6.61
C PHE A 431 11.70 -21.05 7.01
N THR A 432 12.55 -20.69 6.04
CA THR A 432 13.69 -19.77 6.22
C THR A 432 13.55 -18.51 5.37
N GLY A 433 12.39 -18.36 4.72
CA GLY A 433 12.00 -17.17 3.98
C GLY A 433 11.61 -16.01 4.91
N LYS A 434 11.06 -14.96 4.30
CA LYS A 434 10.63 -13.75 4.99
C LYS A 434 9.16 -13.49 4.72
N VAL A 435 8.44 -13.07 5.76
CA VAL A 435 7.04 -12.66 5.63
C VAL A 435 6.96 -11.18 5.97
N TYR A 436 6.27 -10.43 5.13
CA TYR A 436 6.10 -9.00 5.20
C TYR A 436 4.63 -8.66 5.26
N ASP A 437 4.35 -7.45 5.70
CA ASP A 437 3.00 -6.94 5.83
C ASP A 437 2.57 -6.13 4.61
N TYR A 438 1.58 -6.63 3.87
CA TYR A 438 1.08 -5.93 2.69
C TYR A 438 0.42 -4.59 3.02
N VAL A 439 -0.27 -4.48 4.16
CA VAL A 439 -0.95 -3.23 4.54
C VAL A 439 0.08 -2.15 4.88
N ASP A 440 1.19 -2.52 5.52
CA ASP A 440 2.30 -1.58 5.77
C ASP A 440 2.98 -1.15 4.46
N ALA A 441 3.14 -2.07 3.51
CA ALA A 441 3.63 -1.74 2.17
C ALA A 441 2.73 -0.71 1.48
N VAL A 442 1.40 -0.88 1.54
CA VAL A 442 0.43 0.11 1.05
C VAL A 442 0.65 1.45 1.75
N ARG A 443 0.63 1.48 3.09
CA ARG A 443 0.81 2.70 3.90
C ARG A 443 2.07 3.48 3.52
N SER A 444 3.19 2.79 3.33
CA SER A 444 4.46 3.42 2.96
C SER A 444 4.43 4.12 1.59
N SER A 445 3.51 3.71 0.71
CA SER A 445 3.40 4.23 -0.65
C SER A 445 2.37 5.35 -0.78
N LEU A 446 1.39 5.43 0.13
CA LEU A 446 0.36 6.47 0.10
C LEU A 446 0.99 7.87 0.13
N GLY A 447 0.47 8.79 -0.68
CA GLY A 447 0.94 10.19 -0.71
C GLY A 447 2.40 10.39 -1.13
N LYS A 448 3.10 9.34 -1.58
CA LYS A 448 4.52 9.41 -1.94
C LYS A 448 4.75 10.32 -3.15
N THR A 449 5.69 11.25 -3.03
CA THR A 449 6.03 12.22 -4.09
C THR A 449 7.52 12.25 -4.35
N TYR A 450 7.86 12.57 -5.59
CA TYR A 450 9.22 12.80 -6.07
C TYR A 450 9.33 14.20 -6.67
N ASP A 451 10.52 14.78 -6.62
CA ASP A 451 10.84 16.07 -7.26
C ASP A 451 11.23 15.93 -8.74
N PHE A 452 11.16 14.71 -9.29
CA PHE A 452 11.46 14.37 -10.67
C PHE A 452 10.23 13.72 -11.36
N PRO A 453 10.19 13.65 -12.71
CA PRO A 453 9.10 13.00 -13.43
C PRO A 453 9.01 11.51 -13.10
N TYR A 454 7.82 11.03 -12.73
CA TYR A 454 7.61 9.62 -12.43
C TYR A 454 6.20 9.13 -12.73
N PHE A 455 6.06 7.82 -12.84
CA PHE A 455 4.78 7.11 -12.91
C PHE A 455 4.57 6.27 -11.63
N PRO A 456 3.48 6.49 -10.89
CA PRO A 456 3.09 5.66 -9.76
C PRO A 456 2.89 4.19 -10.17
N ALA A 457 3.18 3.27 -9.25
CA ALA A 457 2.91 1.85 -9.47
C ALA A 457 2.41 1.13 -8.21
N VAL A 458 1.61 0.10 -8.45
CA VAL A 458 1.01 -0.74 -7.39
C VAL A 458 1.19 -2.23 -7.71
N MET A 459 1.06 -3.10 -6.70
CA MET A 459 1.00 -4.54 -6.89
C MET A 459 -0.18 -5.14 -6.13
N PRO A 460 -0.93 -6.13 -6.66
CA PRO A 460 -2.08 -6.72 -5.95
C PRO A 460 -1.62 -7.58 -4.76
N ARG A 461 -0.50 -8.28 -4.90
CA ARG A 461 0.15 -9.11 -3.87
C ARG A 461 1.59 -9.40 -4.27
N TRP A 462 2.32 -10.10 -3.39
CA TRP A 462 3.64 -10.63 -3.71
C TRP A 462 3.92 -11.89 -2.90
N ASP A 463 4.29 -12.97 -3.58
CA ASP A 463 4.70 -14.24 -2.99
C ASP A 463 5.43 -15.11 -4.04
N ASN A 464 6.74 -15.25 -3.87
CA ASN A 464 7.60 -16.01 -4.79
C ASN A 464 7.85 -17.47 -4.35
N THR A 465 6.96 -18.04 -3.53
CA THR A 465 6.99 -19.46 -3.13
C THR A 465 7.02 -20.44 -4.30
N PRO A 466 6.33 -20.22 -5.45
CA PRO A 466 6.45 -21.11 -6.60
C PRO A 466 7.90 -21.33 -7.06
N ARG A 467 8.75 -20.29 -6.94
CA ARG A 467 10.16 -20.32 -7.34
C ARG A 467 11.09 -20.69 -6.18
N LYS A 468 10.81 -20.25 -4.95
CA LYS A 468 11.74 -20.32 -3.80
C LYS A 468 11.35 -21.30 -2.69
N GLY A 469 10.13 -21.84 -2.71
CA GLY A 469 9.64 -22.78 -1.69
C GLY A 469 9.75 -22.21 -0.28
N SER A 470 10.45 -22.92 0.61
CA SER A 470 10.61 -22.50 2.01
C SER A 470 11.49 -21.27 2.24
N ARG A 471 12.15 -20.76 1.18
CA ARG A 471 12.98 -19.53 1.20
C ARG A 471 12.27 -18.32 0.58
N ALA A 472 10.95 -18.39 0.43
CA ALA A 472 10.17 -17.36 -0.24
C ALA A 472 10.09 -16.05 0.54
N HIS A 473 9.87 -14.97 -0.18
CA HIS A 473 9.47 -13.68 0.38
C HIS A 473 7.98 -13.50 0.09
N ILE A 474 7.18 -13.29 1.14
CA ILE A 474 5.71 -13.33 1.08
C ILE A 474 5.16 -12.05 1.71
N PHE A 475 4.26 -11.36 1.02
CA PHE A 475 3.50 -10.23 1.57
C PHE A 475 2.13 -10.75 2.01
N ASN A 476 2.00 -10.97 3.31
CA ASN A 476 0.78 -11.46 3.93
C ASN A 476 -0.24 -10.32 4.11
N ARG A 477 -1.51 -10.67 4.34
CA ARG A 477 -2.64 -9.72 4.49
C ARG A 477 -2.94 -8.87 3.23
N SER A 478 -2.46 -9.29 2.06
CA SER A 478 -2.96 -8.76 0.78
C SER A 478 -4.45 -9.06 0.63
N SER A 479 -5.19 -8.10 0.09
CA SER A 479 -6.60 -8.25 -0.27
C SER A 479 -6.99 -7.27 -1.39
N PRO A 480 -8.08 -7.55 -2.14
CA PRO A 480 -8.61 -6.62 -3.14
C PRO A 480 -8.93 -5.23 -2.58
N GLU A 481 -9.35 -5.15 -1.31
CA GLU A 481 -9.63 -3.90 -0.60
C GLU A 481 -8.37 -3.07 -0.36
N ALA A 482 -7.31 -3.68 0.16
CA ALA A 482 -6.04 -2.99 0.39
C ALA A 482 -5.41 -2.53 -0.94
N PHE A 483 -5.52 -3.35 -1.99
CA PHE A 483 -5.12 -2.99 -3.34
C PHE A 483 -5.95 -1.83 -3.91
N GLU A 484 -7.27 -1.81 -3.69
CA GLU A 484 -8.14 -0.72 -4.13
C GLU A 484 -7.69 0.63 -3.53
N VAL A 485 -7.38 0.65 -2.23
CA VAL A 485 -6.89 1.87 -1.54
C VAL A 485 -5.57 2.34 -2.17
N TRP A 486 -4.62 1.43 -2.38
CA TRP A 486 -3.33 1.78 -2.98
C TRP A 486 -3.49 2.31 -4.41
N LEU A 487 -4.35 1.66 -5.21
CA LEU A 487 -4.58 2.04 -6.60
C LEU A 487 -5.26 3.42 -6.71
N ARG A 488 -6.17 3.77 -5.80
CA ARG A 488 -6.80 5.10 -5.74
C ARG A 488 -5.78 6.19 -5.45
N ASP A 489 -4.91 5.98 -4.47
CA ASP A 489 -3.84 6.93 -4.18
C ASP A 489 -2.91 7.08 -5.39
N ALA A 490 -2.45 5.96 -5.97
CA ALA A 490 -1.60 5.99 -7.16
C ALA A 490 -2.25 6.73 -8.34
N ALA A 491 -3.55 6.51 -8.58
CA ALA A 491 -4.31 7.26 -9.59
C ALA A 491 -4.37 8.75 -9.28
N GLY A 492 -4.62 9.13 -8.02
CA GLY A 492 -4.59 10.52 -7.57
C GLY A 492 -3.21 11.17 -7.75
N ARG A 493 -2.13 10.44 -7.42
CA ARG A 493 -0.75 10.88 -7.64
C ARG A 493 -0.44 11.07 -9.12
N ALA A 494 -0.88 10.14 -9.98
CA ALA A 494 -0.67 10.22 -11.41
C ALA A 494 -1.35 11.45 -12.01
N ARG A 495 -2.60 11.77 -11.62
CA ARG A 495 -3.33 12.96 -12.09
C ARG A 495 -2.64 14.27 -11.71
N ARG A 496 -2.08 14.34 -10.50
CA ARG A 496 -1.29 15.48 -10.00
C ARG A 496 0.15 15.49 -10.52
N GLY A 497 0.57 14.43 -11.20
CA GLY A 497 1.89 14.28 -11.78
C GLY A 497 2.16 15.24 -12.93
N GLN A 498 3.39 15.19 -13.43
CA GLN A 498 3.91 16.15 -14.42
C GLN A 498 3.38 15.88 -15.84
N PHE A 499 2.92 14.66 -16.13
CA PHE A 499 2.44 14.26 -17.46
C PHE A 499 1.00 14.71 -17.72
N ALA A 500 0.70 15.08 -18.96
CA ALA A 500 -0.68 15.44 -19.35
C ALA A 500 -1.57 14.19 -19.47
N GLU A 501 -0.99 13.08 -19.91
CA GLU A 501 -1.65 11.77 -20.01
C GLU A 501 -1.23 10.80 -18.88
N PRO A 502 -1.88 10.83 -17.72
CA PRO A 502 -1.43 10.12 -16.52
C PRO A 502 -1.50 8.60 -16.70
N ILE A 503 -0.44 7.91 -16.27
CA ILE A 503 -0.36 6.44 -16.24
C ILE A 503 -0.11 5.98 -14.80
N VAL A 504 -0.78 4.89 -14.42
CA VAL A 504 -0.40 4.07 -13.26
C VAL A 504 0.02 2.70 -13.77
N PHE A 505 1.21 2.25 -13.35
CA PHE A 505 1.67 0.91 -13.65
C PHE A 505 1.16 -0.08 -12.59
N ILE A 506 0.86 -1.30 -13.02
CA ILE A 506 0.45 -2.39 -12.13
C ILE A 506 1.43 -3.54 -12.34
N ASN A 507 2.14 -3.93 -11.29
CA ASN A 507 2.92 -5.17 -11.25
C ASN A 507 2.02 -6.25 -10.66
N SER A 508 1.29 -7.04 -11.45
CA SER A 508 1.38 -7.28 -12.90
C SER A 508 0.05 -7.80 -13.46
N TRP A 509 -0.04 -8.04 -14.77
CA TRP A 509 -1.14 -8.83 -15.35
C TRP A 509 -1.02 -10.30 -14.95
N ASN A 510 0.11 -10.94 -15.24
CA ASN A 510 0.27 -12.40 -15.20
C ASN A 510 1.58 -12.89 -14.54
N GLU A 511 2.19 -12.19 -13.60
CA GLU A 511 3.38 -12.67 -12.86
C GLU A 511 2.99 -13.71 -11.78
N TRP A 512 2.43 -14.84 -12.21
CA TRP A 512 1.87 -15.88 -11.34
C TRP A 512 2.87 -16.44 -10.34
N ALA A 513 4.14 -16.55 -10.74
CA ALA A 513 5.19 -17.21 -9.94
C ALA A 513 5.80 -16.30 -8.87
N GLU A 514 5.49 -15.01 -8.91
CA GLU A 514 5.68 -14.06 -7.81
C GLU A 514 4.36 -13.72 -7.12
N GLY A 515 3.29 -14.41 -7.49
CA GLY A 515 1.94 -14.16 -7.00
C GLY A 515 1.36 -12.82 -7.43
N ALA A 516 2.12 -11.91 -8.05
CA ALA A 516 1.71 -10.54 -8.32
C ALA A 516 0.72 -10.40 -9.50
N HIS A 517 0.00 -11.46 -9.88
CA HIS A 517 -0.95 -11.46 -10.99
C HIS A 517 -2.25 -10.73 -10.65
N LEU A 518 -2.79 -10.01 -11.64
CA LEU A 518 -4.12 -9.43 -11.62
C LEU A 518 -5.17 -10.35 -12.29
N GLU A 519 -4.70 -11.32 -13.08
CA GLU A 519 -5.56 -12.33 -13.69
C GLU A 519 -6.44 -13.07 -12.65
N PRO A 520 -7.65 -13.53 -13.02
CA PRO A 520 -8.54 -14.18 -12.08
C PRO A 520 -7.96 -15.48 -11.53
N ASP A 521 -7.94 -15.59 -10.20
CA ASP A 521 -7.50 -16.79 -9.49
C ASP A 521 -8.61 -17.50 -8.73
N SER A 522 -8.36 -18.74 -8.33
CA SER A 522 -9.31 -19.60 -7.63
C SER A 522 -9.75 -19.09 -6.26
N ARG A 523 -9.14 -18.02 -5.74
CA ARG A 523 -9.38 -17.50 -4.39
C ARG A 523 -10.15 -16.19 -4.40
N TYR A 524 -9.70 -15.24 -5.19
CA TYR A 524 -10.31 -13.91 -5.29
C TYR A 524 -11.14 -13.75 -6.57
N GLY A 525 -11.13 -14.73 -7.48
CA GLY A 525 -11.81 -14.64 -8.76
C GLY A 525 -11.44 -13.32 -9.45
N ARG A 526 -12.42 -12.49 -9.74
CA ARG A 526 -12.23 -11.21 -10.43
C ARG A 526 -12.14 -10.01 -9.49
N ALA A 527 -12.07 -10.19 -8.17
CA ALA A 527 -12.18 -9.09 -7.21
C ALA A 527 -11.09 -8.01 -7.36
N PHE A 528 -9.85 -8.37 -7.71
CA PHE A 528 -8.80 -7.39 -8.01
C PHE A 528 -9.09 -6.60 -9.29
N LEU A 529 -9.61 -7.24 -10.34
CA LEU A 529 -10.05 -6.56 -11.56
C LEU A 529 -11.24 -5.64 -11.28
N GLU A 530 -12.18 -6.05 -10.44
CA GLU A 530 -13.30 -5.21 -10.00
C GLU A 530 -12.81 -3.97 -9.24
N ALA A 531 -11.75 -4.08 -8.43
CA ALA A 531 -11.11 -2.93 -7.82
C ALA A 531 -10.57 -1.96 -8.87
N VAL A 532 -9.87 -2.45 -9.90
CA VAL A 532 -9.41 -1.61 -11.03
C VAL A 532 -10.58 -0.93 -11.73
N ARG A 533 -11.68 -1.65 -12.00
CA ARG A 533 -12.87 -1.08 -12.63
C ARG A 533 -13.47 0.04 -11.79
N ARG A 534 -13.61 -0.17 -10.47
CA ARG A 534 -14.10 0.84 -9.54
C ARG A 534 -13.26 2.12 -9.58
N VAL A 535 -11.92 1.98 -9.54
CA VAL A 535 -11.02 3.14 -9.61
C VAL A 535 -11.08 3.83 -10.96
N SER A 536 -11.08 3.06 -12.05
CA SER A 536 -11.13 3.58 -13.43
C SER A 536 -12.42 4.34 -13.72
N SER A 537 -13.56 3.85 -13.21
CA SER A 537 -14.87 4.48 -13.34
C SER A 537 -15.15 5.54 -12.27
N SER A 538 -14.19 5.81 -11.38
CA SER A 538 -14.36 6.72 -10.22
C SER A 538 -15.58 6.36 -9.35
N GLU A 539 -15.91 5.07 -9.26
CA GLU A 539 -16.92 4.55 -8.34
C GLU A 539 -16.46 4.79 -6.88
N PRO A 540 -17.38 4.95 -5.91
CA PRO A 540 -17.03 5.04 -4.50
C PRO A 540 -16.22 3.83 -4.01
N ILE A 541 -15.44 4.01 -2.93
CA ILE A 541 -14.72 2.91 -2.28
C ILE A 541 -15.66 1.76 -1.91
N SER A 542 -15.23 0.52 -2.08
CA SER A 542 -16.05 -0.65 -1.75
C SER A 542 -16.47 -0.67 -0.27
N THR A 543 -17.65 -1.23 0.02
CA THR A 543 -18.18 -1.35 1.39
C THR A 543 -17.25 -2.16 2.29
N GLN A 544 -16.51 -3.13 1.72
CA GLN A 544 -15.53 -3.97 2.40
C GLN A 544 -14.36 -3.13 2.94
N VAL A 545 -13.84 -2.17 2.15
CA VAL A 545 -12.82 -1.20 2.61
C VAL A 545 -13.34 -0.41 3.81
N ARG A 546 -14.59 0.07 3.75
CA ARG A 546 -15.21 0.88 4.83
C ARG A 546 -15.39 0.10 6.13
N SER A 547 -15.48 -1.22 6.05
CA SER A 547 -15.67 -2.10 7.21
C SER A 547 -14.37 -2.63 7.82
N ASN A 548 -13.21 -2.30 7.24
CA ASN A 548 -11.91 -2.79 7.70
C ASN A 548 -11.15 -1.67 8.45
N PRO A 549 -11.03 -1.76 9.79
CA PRO A 549 -10.37 -0.73 10.60
C PRO A 549 -8.93 -0.42 10.16
N ASP A 550 -8.16 -1.45 9.80
CA ASP A 550 -6.75 -1.30 9.37
C ASP A 550 -6.61 -0.46 8.08
N LEU A 551 -7.65 -0.46 7.24
CA LEU A 551 -7.71 0.25 5.97
C LEU A 551 -8.36 1.63 6.07
N LEU A 552 -9.16 1.91 7.12
CA LEU A 552 -9.73 3.23 7.34
C LEU A 552 -8.63 4.28 7.55
N ASP A 553 -7.56 3.91 8.26
CA ASP A 553 -6.37 4.75 8.46
C ASP A 553 -5.58 5.00 7.17
N CYS A 554 -5.87 4.25 6.11
CA CYS A 554 -5.23 4.35 4.80
C CYS A 554 -6.03 5.22 3.81
N LEU A 555 -7.24 5.65 4.17
CA LEU A 555 -8.09 6.47 3.30
C LEU A 555 -7.65 7.94 3.29
N SER A 556 -7.81 8.62 2.16
CA SER A 556 -7.65 10.07 2.13
C SER A 556 -8.68 10.76 3.03
N ARG A 557 -8.42 11.99 3.49
CA ARG A 557 -9.38 12.74 4.32
C ARG A 557 -10.76 12.84 3.68
N GLN A 558 -10.85 13.01 2.36
CA GLN A 558 -12.12 13.08 1.65
C GLN A 558 -12.84 11.73 1.62
N GLU A 559 -12.11 10.63 1.38
CA GLU A 559 -12.67 9.27 1.39
C GLU A 559 -13.06 8.84 2.79
N LEU A 560 -12.28 9.21 3.80
CA LEU A 560 -12.60 9.03 5.21
C LEU A 560 -13.79 9.90 5.60
N GLU A 561 -13.86 11.17 5.18
CA GLU A 561 -15.03 12.03 5.43
C GLU A 561 -16.28 11.46 4.75
N GLN A 562 -16.16 10.87 3.56
CA GLN A 562 -17.27 10.19 2.88
C GLN A 562 -17.66 8.89 3.60
N ALA A 563 -16.69 8.05 3.96
CA ALA A 563 -16.90 6.80 4.69
C ALA A 563 -17.47 7.07 6.09
N VAL A 564 -16.95 8.06 6.79
CA VAL A 564 -17.42 8.56 8.08
C VAL A 564 -18.74 9.26 7.93
N LYS A 565 -19.06 9.99 6.85
CA LYS A 565 -20.40 10.56 6.65
C LYS A 565 -21.42 9.44 6.47
N GLU A 566 -21.10 8.40 5.70
CA GLU A 566 -21.96 7.25 5.50
C GLU A 566 -22.10 6.40 6.78
N ALA A 567 -21.02 6.18 7.52
CA ALA A 567 -20.99 5.47 8.80
C ALA A 567 -21.58 6.29 9.96
N ALA A 568 -21.35 7.61 10.01
CA ALA A 568 -21.92 8.53 10.98
C ALA A 568 -23.41 8.72 10.74
N THR A 569 -23.91 8.59 9.50
CA THR A 569 -25.37 8.50 9.28
C THR A 569 -25.95 7.18 9.83
N HIS A 570 -25.12 6.18 10.12
CA HIS A 570 -25.50 4.93 10.79
C HIS A 570 -25.37 5.07 12.33
N VAL A 571 -24.25 5.61 12.81
CA VAL A 571 -23.95 5.82 14.24
C VAL A 571 -24.77 6.96 14.84
N GLN A 572 -25.01 8.08 14.14
CA GLN A 572 -25.93 9.14 14.61
C GLN A 572 -27.36 8.61 14.68
N LEU A 573 -27.79 7.74 13.76
CA LEU A 573 -29.13 7.15 13.81
C LEU A 573 -29.28 6.26 15.05
N LEU A 574 -28.32 5.36 15.28
CA LEU A 574 -28.27 4.50 16.48
C LEU A 574 -28.11 5.30 17.78
N ALA A 575 -27.24 6.31 17.80
CA ALA A 575 -26.98 7.13 18.98
C ALA A 575 -28.09 8.15 19.26
N THR A 576 -28.93 8.49 18.27
CA THR A 576 -30.15 9.31 18.45
C THR A 576 -31.30 8.42 18.94
N LEU A 577 -31.47 7.20 18.39
CA LEU A 577 -32.43 6.21 18.90
C LEU A 577 -32.17 5.82 20.37
N HIS A 578 -30.90 5.81 20.78
CA HIS A 578 -30.53 5.53 22.17
C HIS A 578 -30.69 6.73 23.12
N ARG A 579 -30.69 7.98 22.59
CA ARG A 579 -30.74 9.21 23.41
C ARG A 579 -32.09 9.91 23.44
N SER A 580 -32.91 9.77 22.41
CA SER A 580 -34.21 10.43 22.37
C SER A 580 -35.30 9.39 22.59
N GLU A 581 -35.96 9.44 23.74
CA GLU A 581 -37.30 8.86 23.95
C GLU A 581 -38.37 9.48 23.01
N MET A 582 -37.97 10.13 21.92
CA MET A 582 -38.81 10.68 20.87
C MET A 582 -39.08 9.62 19.80
N VAL A 583 -40.36 9.41 19.53
CA VAL A 583 -40.86 8.61 18.42
C VAL A 583 -40.39 9.25 17.10
N TYR A 584 -39.52 8.57 16.35
CA TYR A 584 -39.05 9.04 15.05
C TYR A 584 -40.08 8.65 13.97
N SER A 585 -41.05 9.53 13.70
CA SER A 585 -41.93 9.41 12.53
C SER A 585 -41.35 10.24 11.37
N GLY A 586 -40.39 9.66 10.65
CA GLY A 586 -39.63 10.37 9.60
C GLY A 586 -39.64 9.65 8.26
N LEU A 587 -39.78 10.43 7.18
CA LEU A 587 -39.59 10.01 5.79
C LEU A 587 -38.11 9.75 5.52
N GLN A 588 -37.76 8.52 5.10
CA GLN A 588 -36.38 8.09 4.85
C GLN A 588 -36.04 7.99 3.35
N HIS A 589 -34.77 7.77 3.02
CA HIS A 589 -34.33 7.33 1.69
C HIS A 589 -33.84 5.89 1.79
N ALA A 590 -34.30 5.02 0.89
CA ALA A 590 -33.78 3.67 0.77
C ALA A 590 -32.32 3.72 0.33
N ARG A 591 -31.45 3.11 1.13
CA ARG A 591 -30.00 3.05 0.89
C ARG A 591 -29.68 1.85 0.01
N ASN A 592 -28.75 1.99 -0.93
CA ASN A 592 -28.31 0.88 -1.78
C ASN A 592 -27.43 -0.11 -0.97
N GLY A 593 -27.56 -1.39 -1.26
CA GLY A 593 -26.88 -2.51 -0.60
C GLY A 593 -27.72 -3.22 0.48
N ILE A 594 -27.02 -3.94 1.37
CA ILE A 594 -27.58 -4.68 2.51
C ILE A 594 -26.80 -4.25 3.78
N PRO A 595 -27.44 -4.10 4.96
CA PRO A 595 -26.76 -3.87 6.22
C PRO A 595 -25.71 -4.94 6.52
N LEU A 596 -24.61 -4.56 7.19
CA LEU A 596 -23.54 -5.49 7.56
C LEU A 596 -24.07 -6.63 8.45
N GLU A 597 -25.06 -6.31 9.29
CA GLU A 597 -25.73 -7.20 10.23
C GLU A 597 -26.50 -8.34 9.52
N ALA A 598 -26.80 -8.20 8.23
CA ALA A 598 -27.44 -9.27 7.47
C ALA A 598 -26.50 -10.45 7.21
N ARG A 599 -25.17 -10.24 7.28
CA ARG A 599 -24.20 -11.32 7.04
C ARG A 599 -24.33 -12.38 8.14
N GLY A 600 -24.60 -13.62 7.73
CA GLY A 600 -24.77 -14.75 8.64
C GLY A 600 -26.08 -14.73 9.44
N ALA A 601 -27.04 -13.89 9.06
CA ALA A 601 -28.38 -13.94 9.63
C ALA A 601 -29.07 -15.25 9.25
N SER A 602 -29.79 -15.86 10.19
CA SER A 602 -30.61 -17.04 9.91
C SER A 602 -31.79 -16.63 9.03
N GLU A 603 -31.92 -17.22 7.84
CA GLU A 603 -33.05 -16.95 6.95
C GLU A 603 -34.28 -17.73 7.40
N ASN A 604 -35.39 -17.01 7.59
CA ASN A 604 -36.70 -17.55 7.98
C ASN A 604 -36.61 -18.60 9.10
N PRO A 605 -36.10 -18.25 10.30
CA PRO A 605 -36.00 -19.20 11.39
C PRO A 605 -37.37 -19.80 11.74
N PRO A 606 -37.42 -20.99 12.37
CA PRO A 606 -38.68 -21.60 12.79
C PRO A 606 -39.54 -20.62 13.61
N GLU A 607 -40.85 -20.64 13.37
CA GLU A 607 -41.83 -19.75 14.02
C GLU A 607 -41.68 -18.26 13.67
N SER A 608 -40.89 -17.91 12.65
CA SER A 608 -40.85 -16.55 12.10
C SER A 608 -41.93 -16.32 11.05
N LEU A 609 -42.45 -15.09 11.00
CA LEU A 609 -43.43 -14.66 10.02
C LEU A 609 -43.36 -13.13 9.82
N LEU A 610 -43.36 -12.71 8.56
CA LEU A 610 -43.46 -11.31 8.15
C LEU A 610 -44.72 -11.11 7.31
N VAL A 611 -45.63 -10.26 7.79
CA VAL A 611 -46.85 -9.89 7.07
C VAL A 611 -46.80 -8.42 6.70
N ILE A 612 -46.92 -8.13 5.41
CA ILE A 612 -47.15 -6.79 4.91
C ILE A 612 -48.66 -6.60 4.78
N GLU A 613 -49.20 -5.61 5.48
CA GLU A 613 -50.63 -5.31 5.48
C GLU A 613 -51.00 -4.43 4.29
N ASN A 614 -50.14 -3.47 3.95
CA ASN A 614 -50.27 -2.67 2.74
C ASN A 614 -48.97 -1.94 2.38
N ILE A 615 -48.84 -1.62 1.08
CA ILE A 615 -47.84 -0.73 0.50
C ILE A 615 -48.59 0.39 -0.23
N ASN A 616 -48.45 1.64 0.19
CA ASN A 616 -49.21 2.78 -0.35
C ASN A 616 -50.74 2.51 -0.39
N SER A 617 -51.28 1.91 0.68
CA SER A 617 -52.68 1.49 0.80
C SER A 617 -53.12 0.38 -0.18
N GLN A 618 -52.20 -0.22 -0.93
CA GLN A 618 -52.44 -1.39 -1.77
C GLN A 618 -52.10 -2.67 -1.00
N THR A 619 -52.94 -3.70 -1.11
CA THR A 619 -52.78 -5.00 -0.42
C THR A 619 -52.30 -6.11 -1.35
N SER A 620 -52.00 -5.80 -2.60
CA SER A 620 -51.48 -6.77 -3.57
C SER A 620 -50.08 -7.22 -3.18
N GLU A 621 -49.75 -8.48 -3.47
CA GLU A 621 -48.39 -9.01 -3.22
C GLU A 621 -47.32 -8.27 -4.03
N ARG A 622 -47.67 -7.73 -5.21
CA ARG A 622 -46.73 -7.02 -6.08
C ARG A 622 -47.25 -5.60 -6.31
N VAL A 623 -46.53 -4.59 -5.82
CA VAL A 623 -46.96 -3.19 -5.88
C VAL A 623 -45.98 -2.37 -6.71
N VAL A 624 -46.48 -1.72 -7.76
CA VAL A 624 -45.69 -0.81 -8.60
C VAL A 624 -45.59 0.54 -7.93
N VAL A 625 -44.37 1.08 -7.85
CA VAL A 625 -44.10 2.40 -7.28
C VAL A 625 -43.29 3.26 -8.24
N ASP A 626 -43.66 4.53 -8.32
CA ASP A 626 -42.86 5.56 -9.00
C ASP A 626 -41.72 5.99 -8.06
N PRO A 627 -40.44 5.91 -8.47
CA PRO A 627 -39.30 6.31 -7.65
C PRO A 627 -39.27 7.78 -7.23
N ARG A 628 -40.11 8.64 -7.83
CA ARG A 628 -40.33 10.03 -7.40
C ARG A 628 -41.34 10.17 -6.26
N SER A 629 -42.11 9.11 -6.00
CA SER A 629 -43.17 9.07 -5.00
C SER A 629 -42.68 8.44 -3.70
N THR A 630 -43.29 8.85 -2.59
CA THR A 630 -43.06 8.19 -1.29
C THR A 630 -43.69 6.79 -1.28
N VAL A 631 -42.95 5.83 -0.72
CA VAL A 631 -43.42 4.47 -0.44
C VAL A 631 -43.69 4.35 1.06
N LEU A 632 -44.93 4.05 1.42
CA LEU A 632 -45.39 3.74 2.77
C LEU A 632 -45.63 2.24 2.88
N VAL A 633 -44.91 1.56 3.77
CA VAL A 633 -45.11 0.14 4.08
C VAL A 633 -45.63 0.02 5.50
N ARG A 634 -46.69 -0.77 5.69
CA ARG A 634 -47.23 -1.15 6.99
C ARG A 634 -47.27 -2.68 7.10
N GLY A 635 -46.86 -3.19 8.25
CA GLY A 635 -46.81 -4.63 8.46
C GLY A 635 -46.50 -4.99 9.91
N TRP A 636 -46.26 -6.27 10.13
CA TRP A 636 -45.76 -6.78 11.39
C TRP A 636 -44.83 -7.95 11.16
N VAL A 637 -43.91 -8.15 12.09
CA VAL A 637 -42.88 -9.19 12.00
C VAL A 637 -42.70 -9.87 13.36
N CYS A 638 -42.61 -11.19 13.33
CA CYS A 638 -42.11 -12.02 14.43
C CYS A 638 -40.90 -12.80 13.90
N ALA A 639 -39.72 -12.63 14.51
CA ALA A 639 -38.48 -13.28 14.08
C ALA A 639 -38.18 -14.61 14.82
N GLY A 640 -39.20 -15.22 15.46
CA GLY A 640 -39.07 -16.45 16.23
C GLY A 640 -38.71 -16.22 17.70
N GLY A 641 -38.69 -17.29 18.50
CA GLY A 641 -38.60 -17.22 19.97
C GLY A 641 -37.26 -16.73 20.57
N THR A 642 -36.26 -16.42 19.74
CA THR A 642 -34.95 -15.91 20.14
C THR A 642 -34.85 -14.38 20.11
N PHE A 643 -35.87 -13.69 19.57
CA PHE A 643 -35.92 -12.23 19.48
C PHE A 643 -36.99 -11.68 20.41
N GLU A 644 -36.63 -10.75 21.29
CA GLU A 644 -37.58 -10.07 22.17
C GLU A 644 -38.29 -8.94 21.42
N ALA A 645 -39.63 -8.91 21.49
CA ALA A 645 -40.45 -7.92 20.78
C ALA A 645 -40.58 -6.61 21.56
N THR A 646 -39.43 -5.98 21.85
CA THR A 646 -39.32 -4.75 22.63
C THR A 646 -39.40 -3.50 21.75
N LYS A 647 -39.68 -2.34 22.36
CA LYS A 647 -39.73 -1.04 21.67
C LYS A 647 -38.36 -0.56 21.16
N HIS A 648 -37.26 -1.07 21.72
CA HIS A 648 -35.90 -0.59 21.47
C HIS A 648 -35.06 -1.54 20.58
N ARG A 649 -35.71 -2.45 19.86
CA ARG A 649 -35.02 -3.38 18.96
C ARG A 649 -34.59 -2.72 17.66
N ILE A 650 -33.49 -3.21 17.11
CA ILE A 650 -32.96 -2.78 15.82
C ILE A 650 -33.51 -3.71 14.74
N ALA A 651 -34.22 -3.16 13.77
CA ALA A 651 -34.55 -3.91 12.55
C ALA A 651 -34.46 -3.05 11.29
N PHE A 652 -34.22 -3.72 10.17
CA PHE A 652 -34.12 -3.10 8.85
C PHE A 652 -35.16 -3.69 7.91
N LEU A 653 -35.84 -2.83 7.15
CA LEU A 653 -36.61 -3.25 5.98
C LEU A 653 -35.66 -3.32 4.78
N LEU A 654 -35.66 -4.46 4.11
CA LEU A 654 -34.82 -4.80 2.99
C LEU A 654 -35.65 -4.91 1.71
N LEU A 655 -35.09 -4.41 0.61
CA LEU A 655 -35.58 -4.52 -0.76
C LEU A 655 -34.60 -5.41 -1.52
N LEU A 656 -34.89 -6.70 -1.60
CA LEU A 656 -33.98 -7.70 -2.17
C LEU A 656 -34.33 -7.94 -3.63
N SER A 657 -33.40 -7.66 -4.55
CA SER A 657 -33.62 -7.89 -5.98
C SER A 657 -33.94 -9.36 -6.26
N VAL A 658 -34.99 -9.62 -7.03
CA VAL A 658 -35.41 -10.98 -7.40
C VAL A 658 -34.50 -11.56 -8.50
N THR A 659 -33.75 -10.73 -9.21
CA THR A 659 -32.79 -11.15 -10.25
C THR A 659 -31.40 -11.38 -9.67
N ALA A 660 -30.89 -12.61 -9.77
CA ALA A 660 -29.58 -13.03 -9.22
C ALA A 660 -28.38 -12.21 -9.75
N GLU A 661 -28.47 -11.66 -10.97
CA GLU A 661 -27.43 -10.82 -11.60
C GLU A 661 -27.37 -9.38 -11.04
N LYS A 662 -28.26 -9.01 -10.11
CA LYS A 662 -28.43 -7.64 -9.59
C LYS A 662 -28.42 -7.56 -8.05
N GLN A 663 -27.75 -8.48 -7.36
CA GLN A 663 -27.67 -8.44 -5.88
C GLN A 663 -27.00 -7.17 -5.34
N ASP A 664 -26.15 -6.50 -6.13
CA ASP A 664 -25.55 -5.20 -5.80
C ASP A 664 -26.54 -4.02 -5.84
N HIS A 665 -27.80 -4.26 -6.22
CA HIS A 665 -28.86 -3.25 -6.33
C HIS A 665 -29.91 -3.34 -5.22
N ASN A 666 -29.66 -4.12 -4.17
CA ASN A 666 -30.57 -4.23 -3.03
C ASN A 666 -30.76 -2.87 -2.34
N GLY A 667 -31.86 -2.71 -1.62
CA GLY A 667 -32.15 -1.51 -0.84
C GLY A 667 -32.35 -1.83 0.63
N TYR A 668 -32.15 -0.86 1.52
CA TYR A 668 -32.57 -0.99 2.91
C TYR A 668 -32.93 0.33 3.59
N CYS A 669 -33.80 0.24 4.60
CA CYS A 669 -34.25 1.32 5.47
C CYS A 669 -34.28 0.84 6.92
N LEU A 670 -34.12 1.76 7.88
CA LEU A 670 -34.27 1.41 9.29
C LEU A 670 -35.75 1.44 9.70
N VAL A 671 -36.20 0.42 10.42
CA VAL A 671 -37.53 0.40 11.03
C VAL A 671 -37.48 1.18 12.35
N VAL A 672 -38.17 2.32 12.38
CA VAL A 672 -38.13 3.28 13.49
C VAL A 672 -39.48 3.50 14.19
N ASP A 673 -40.58 3.19 13.51
CA ASP A 673 -41.94 3.36 14.03
C ASP A 673 -42.53 1.98 14.31
N TRP A 674 -42.38 1.55 15.56
CA TRP A 674 -42.91 0.30 16.10
C TRP A 674 -44.17 0.57 16.92
N HIS A 675 -45.16 -0.30 16.79
CA HIS A 675 -46.40 -0.21 17.56
C HIS A 675 -46.85 -1.58 18.07
N GLU A 676 -47.66 -1.53 19.13
CA GLU A 676 -48.15 -2.72 19.82
C GLU A 676 -49.19 -3.47 18.96
N ARG A 677 -49.08 -4.79 18.96
CA ARG A 677 -49.93 -5.75 18.24
C ARG A 677 -50.24 -6.95 19.13
N PHE A 678 -51.18 -6.75 20.05
CA PHE A 678 -51.67 -7.81 20.95
C PHE A 678 -52.33 -8.96 20.19
N ASP A 679 -52.99 -8.64 19.08
CA ASP A 679 -53.57 -9.61 18.14
C ASP A 679 -52.49 -10.54 17.56
N VAL A 680 -51.36 -9.98 17.10
CA VAL A 680 -50.24 -10.76 16.55
C VAL A 680 -49.58 -11.60 17.64
N LYS A 681 -49.36 -11.04 18.83
CA LYS A 681 -48.83 -11.79 19.98
C LYS A 681 -49.67 -13.02 20.28
N ASN A 682 -51.00 -12.86 20.34
CA ASN A 682 -51.94 -13.94 20.59
C ASN A 682 -51.96 -14.96 19.44
N TYR A 683 -51.96 -14.47 18.19
CA TYR A 683 -51.94 -15.31 16.99
C TYR A 683 -50.68 -16.19 16.91
N MET A 684 -49.51 -15.59 17.15
CA MET A 684 -48.21 -16.27 17.11
C MET A 684 -47.90 -17.06 18.39
N GLN A 685 -48.76 -16.97 19.42
CA GLN A 685 -48.49 -17.50 20.77
C GLN A 685 -47.11 -17.10 21.30
N ALA A 686 -46.69 -15.87 21.00
CA ALA A 686 -45.33 -15.42 21.27
C ALA A 686 -45.08 -15.31 22.78
N LYS A 687 -43.93 -15.83 23.24
CA LYS A 687 -43.53 -15.84 24.66
C LYS A 687 -43.10 -14.46 25.19
N SER A 688 -42.91 -13.48 24.30
CA SER A 688 -42.49 -12.12 24.64
C SER A 688 -43.49 -11.41 25.55
N ARG A 689 -43.02 -10.74 26.60
CA ARG A 689 -43.87 -9.90 27.46
C ARG A 689 -44.35 -8.66 26.73
N ASP A 690 -43.48 -8.07 25.92
CA ASP A 690 -43.78 -6.90 25.09
C ASP A 690 -44.42 -7.30 23.75
N CYS A 691 -45.25 -6.41 23.21
CA CYS A 691 -46.14 -6.70 22.07
C CYS A 691 -45.78 -5.88 20.81
N TYR A 692 -44.57 -5.35 20.69
CA TYR A 692 -44.18 -4.39 19.64
C TYR A 692 -43.87 -5.05 18.29
N PHE A 693 -44.78 -5.88 17.76
CA PHE A 693 -44.59 -6.60 16.49
C PHE A 693 -44.89 -5.76 15.25
N GLY A 694 -45.73 -4.71 15.37
CA GLY A 694 -46.17 -3.91 14.25
C GLY A 694 -45.19 -2.80 13.89
N PHE A 695 -45.06 -2.51 12.60
CA PHE A 695 -44.23 -1.42 12.11
C PHE A 695 -44.90 -0.62 10.99
N GLN A 696 -44.49 0.65 10.89
CA GLN A 696 -44.82 1.54 9.79
C GLN A 696 -43.55 2.22 9.28
N LEU A 697 -43.42 2.39 7.97
CA LEU A 697 -42.24 3.02 7.39
C LEU A 697 -42.57 3.81 6.13
N SER A 698 -42.13 5.06 6.05
CA SER A 698 -42.20 5.89 4.84
C SER A 698 -40.80 6.14 4.28
N PHE A 699 -40.57 5.88 3.00
CA PHE A 699 -39.27 6.10 2.36
C PHE A 699 -39.34 6.40 0.86
N PHE A 700 -38.30 7.01 0.31
CA PHE A 700 -38.08 7.17 -1.13
C PHE A 700 -37.23 6.04 -1.70
N VAL A 701 -37.52 5.63 -2.94
CA VAL A 701 -36.75 4.63 -3.69
C VAL A 701 -36.02 5.22 -4.91
N ARG A 702 -35.76 6.54 -4.88
CA ARG A 702 -35.16 7.29 -6.01
C ARG A 702 -33.84 6.69 -6.51
N ASP A 703 -33.03 6.21 -5.58
CA ASP A 703 -31.69 5.69 -5.85
C ASP A 703 -31.67 4.16 -6.07
N ILE A 704 -32.84 3.52 -5.97
CA ILE A 704 -33.02 2.10 -6.30
C ILE A 704 -33.29 1.98 -7.81
N PRO A 705 -32.53 1.14 -8.55
CA PRO A 705 -32.76 0.92 -9.97
C PRO A 705 -34.16 0.36 -10.29
N ASP A 706 -34.56 0.46 -11.56
CA ASP A 706 -35.79 -0.16 -12.03
C ASP A 706 -35.68 -1.69 -11.93
N GLY A 707 -36.69 -2.32 -11.32
CA GLY A 707 -36.67 -3.74 -11.02
C GLY A 707 -37.72 -4.17 -10.01
N GLU A 708 -37.80 -5.47 -9.77
CA GLU A 708 -38.64 -6.07 -8.72
C GLU A 708 -37.79 -6.45 -7.51
N TYR A 709 -38.28 -6.06 -6.34
CA TYR A 709 -37.59 -6.18 -5.06
C TYR A 709 -38.50 -6.85 -4.03
N GLN A 710 -38.13 -8.04 -3.57
CA GLN A 710 -38.80 -8.73 -2.47
C GLN A 710 -38.56 -8.00 -1.16
N ILE A 711 -39.61 -7.84 -0.35
CA ILE A 711 -39.51 -7.23 0.98
C ILE A 711 -39.05 -8.28 2.00
N ALA A 712 -38.08 -7.91 2.84
CA ALA A 712 -37.70 -8.68 4.01
C ALA A 712 -37.47 -7.75 5.22
N ILE A 713 -37.50 -8.30 6.42
CA ILE A 713 -37.09 -7.62 7.65
C ILE A 713 -35.92 -8.37 8.28
N LEU A 714 -34.84 -7.66 8.55
CA LEU A 714 -33.72 -8.15 9.34
C LEU A 714 -33.86 -7.64 10.77
N GLU A 715 -34.03 -8.54 11.74
CA GLU A 715 -33.96 -8.22 13.17
C GLU A 715 -32.55 -8.53 13.72
N VAL A 716 -32.05 -7.61 14.55
CA VAL A 716 -30.72 -7.69 15.17
C VAL A 716 -30.88 -7.61 16.68
N GLY A 717 -30.55 -8.70 17.38
CA GLY A 717 -30.55 -8.79 18.84
C GLY A 717 -29.14 -9.02 19.41
N GLU A 718 -29.03 -9.18 20.72
CA GLU A 718 -27.76 -9.51 21.39
C GLU A 718 -27.25 -10.88 20.92
N GLY A 719 -26.23 -10.89 20.06
CA GLY A 719 -25.61 -12.10 19.53
C GLY A 719 -26.43 -12.89 18.51
N SER A 720 -27.66 -12.48 18.19
CA SER A 720 -28.58 -13.19 17.28
C SER A 720 -29.06 -12.30 16.13
N ARG A 721 -29.18 -12.86 14.93
CA ARG A 721 -29.58 -12.16 13.69
C ARG A 721 -30.55 -13.02 12.87
N ALA A 722 -31.70 -12.47 12.48
CA ALA A 722 -32.70 -13.19 11.71
C ALA A 722 -33.24 -12.35 10.55
N LEU A 723 -33.26 -12.95 9.36
CA LEU A 723 -33.82 -12.35 8.16
C LEU A 723 -35.14 -13.04 7.82
N VAL A 724 -36.26 -12.34 7.98
CA VAL A 724 -37.59 -12.85 7.71
C VAL A 724 -38.11 -12.25 6.40
N ARG A 725 -38.37 -13.09 5.39
CA ARG A 725 -38.82 -12.66 4.06
C ARG A 725 -40.34 -12.65 3.96
N SER A 726 -40.89 -11.74 3.17
CA SER A 726 -42.31 -11.72 2.80
C SER A 726 -42.52 -12.25 1.38
N ASN A 727 -43.77 -12.60 1.05
CA ASN A 727 -44.20 -12.83 -0.32
C ASN A 727 -44.44 -11.52 -1.09
N HIS A 728 -44.38 -10.37 -0.41
CA HIS A 728 -44.60 -9.07 -1.03
C HIS A 728 -43.36 -8.54 -1.74
N SER A 729 -43.55 -7.87 -2.88
CA SER A 729 -42.52 -7.18 -3.64
C SER A 729 -42.94 -5.78 -4.06
N ILE A 730 -41.94 -4.92 -4.21
CA ILE A 730 -42.06 -3.58 -4.79
C ILE A 730 -41.43 -3.61 -6.18
N ILE A 731 -42.17 -3.12 -7.16
CA ILE A 731 -41.71 -2.96 -8.54
C ILE A 731 -41.40 -1.48 -8.75
N VAL A 732 -40.12 -1.12 -8.75
CA VAL A 732 -39.66 0.24 -9.05
C VAL A 732 -39.68 0.42 -10.56
N ARG A 733 -40.45 1.39 -11.04
CA ARG A 733 -40.56 1.71 -12.47
C ARG A 733 -40.64 3.22 -12.65
N ARG A 734 -39.68 3.79 -13.38
CA ARG A 734 -39.59 5.22 -13.68
C ARG A 734 -40.63 5.73 -14.66
#